data_AF-A0AA35PFN6-F1
#
_entry.id   AF-A0AA35PFN6-F1
#
_cell.length_a   1.000
_cell.length_b   1.000
_cell.length_c   1.000
_cell.angle_alpha   90.00
_cell.angle_beta   90.00
_cell.angle_gamma   90.00
#
_symmetry.space_group_name_H-M   'P 1'
#
loop_
_entity.id
_entity.type
_entity.pdbx_description
1 polymer ?
#
loop_
_entity_poly.entity_id
_entity_poly.type
_entity_poly.pdbx_seq_one_letter_code
_entity_poly.pdbx_strand_id
1 'polypeptide(L)'
;MSQMHSRNSYSSLVKGIQYFDVTGGFNPCKLLLTGNQAFPVLVSTKGNVLIAASWYGAGRMVVTAHEAMLQMPQFLPFIRNSLEWLKPSPTAEVGVHQNVATLSDLLLKNSVQVYPNAKLGDSFGVYCINAYDDTQAGSLAQFVERGGGLLIGGQAWHWSYQHGREKVLAEFPGNRVTGLAGVYFTADVGDNGVFPVQQDIPEVPPSPEYTCRPAFQTVQSESRKSYESLVKGIESLAVPGEFNPCELLLTGDQAFPVLVSTNGQVLIAASWYGAGRMVVTAHEFMLKMPQFLPFIRNSLEWLKPSSTAQIGVHRSLGALSELLLSNGVKVNPDARPGDSLGVYCVDAYDATQADGLVQFVKRGGGLLIGGQAWYWSYQHGKEKALAEFPGNRVTSVSGVYFTANVEENGIFPVQEKMPKVPLITQHGLDIEGDLKNLLNGVTTFCFKDMIPSNLLIHGNLAFPVGITDSFQCFVGAAYYGRGRVVVFSHEGMLNRPSMKTFLLNAINWVTAGKGGKVGVGDQLKELYSMLNQAGIPCELTDLKPGLSVYCCNAYSDREKERIHKFVSEGGGLLIGGQAWYWTYQNPTACAIAQYPGNKILKKFGIGITGEGINLPGESYPVRQASAVASSYHFREALFQFKEHIRSKQALQPPYSSWLKKLGKDCATFLSIPATNSPPLSSVHEDMLQLIKLNFFQLELTRTQRIMLSSGTSSSRKIALLCRISGVRASNPIESNSDEAVLIQMAFPLYNNLPHFQDVVPHLIQNLPNYPTAPPQVIQINGINEGDEAWRSTGLYVPPAKTVSLLFPPNAISAQLQVQIGCHSDDLSNADNLLRPPVVIRRFEVTSERMEVSSLWGGLLYIVLPKKSSVGNISVTVQGASLAPYFKHGETSLSAWKDTIRHYPAPWAELETENIILTVASDDVRGMDNPGVLLNTWAQMMRAVAKLAAIPPLFPRPERIVEDVQISAGWMHSGYPIMANVAASEEITDVQRMYTKGTWGPIHELGHNQQKGGWEFPPHTTEATCNLWSVYVNETVLNIPREIAHPELKPDSRKRRVKDYIQGGAQLKDFTVWTALEPYLQLQEAFGWEPYIHIFAKYQAITHIPTDNSSKMNLWTRHFSQEVSKNLGPFFKAWGWPIEENLTQELARSFPPWTEDPMKYESS
;
A
#
# COMPACT_ATOMS: atom_id res chain seq x y z
N MET A 1 9.59 23.63 6.08
CA MET A 1 10.21 24.80 5.41
C MET A 1 9.56 25.18 4.06
N SER A 2 8.97 24.28 3.26
CA SER A 2 8.37 24.64 1.95
C SER A 2 7.10 25.51 2.03
N GLN A 3 6.26 25.35 3.06
CA GLN A 3 5.04 26.15 3.23
C GLN A 3 5.33 27.65 3.45
N MET A 4 6.43 27.98 4.14
CA MET A 4 6.80 29.38 4.41
C MET A 4 7.25 30.12 3.14
N HIS A 5 7.93 29.42 2.23
CA HIS A 5 8.41 30.00 0.98
C HIS A 5 7.26 30.26 -0.03
N SER A 6 6.28 29.36 -0.07
CA SER A 6 5.08 29.52 -0.91
C SER A 6 4.19 30.65 -0.40
N ARG A 7 4.02 30.78 0.93
CA ARG A 7 3.25 31.89 1.53
C ARG A 7 3.85 33.26 1.20
N ASN A 8 5.17 33.42 1.33
CA ASN A 8 5.84 34.67 0.97
C ASN A 8 5.71 34.99 -0.52
N SER A 9 5.75 33.96 -1.37
CA SER A 9 5.56 34.11 -2.82
C SER A 9 4.14 34.52 -3.17
N TYR A 10 3.13 33.88 -2.58
CA TYR A 10 1.73 34.26 -2.72
C TYR A 10 1.49 35.71 -2.28
N SER A 11 1.94 36.10 -1.08
CA SER A 11 1.82 37.46 -0.57
C SER A 11 2.48 38.50 -1.48
N SER A 12 3.58 38.13 -2.16
CA SER A 12 4.24 39.00 -3.15
C SER A 12 3.41 39.16 -4.42
N LEU A 13 2.83 38.06 -4.92
CA LEU A 13 2.01 38.03 -6.13
C LEU A 13 0.69 38.81 -5.97
N VAL A 14 0.05 38.74 -4.80
CA VAL A 14 -1.25 39.38 -4.55
C VAL A 14 -1.15 40.73 -3.82
N LYS A 15 0.08 41.25 -3.64
CA LYS A 15 0.33 42.50 -2.90
C LYS A 15 -0.48 43.68 -3.47
N GLY A 16 -1.29 44.29 -2.61
CA GLY A 16 -2.10 45.48 -2.98
C GLY A 16 -3.34 45.17 -3.83
N ILE A 17 -3.71 43.90 -3.99
CA ILE A 17 -4.88 43.46 -4.75
C ILE A 17 -5.97 43.02 -3.78
N GLN A 18 -7.18 43.56 -3.92
CA GLN A 18 -8.33 43.20 -3.07
C GLN A 18 -9.19 42.10 -3.70
N TYR A 19 -9.33 42.13 -5.03
CA TYR A 19 -10.08 41.14 -5.80
C TYR A 19 -9.50 41.03 -7.21
N PHE A 20 -9.71 39.88 -7.84
CA PHE A 20 -9.48 39.65 -9.25
C PHE A 20 -10.81 39.78 -10.00
N ASP A 21 -10.90 40.76 -10.90
CA ASP A 21 -12.04 40.94 -11.78
C ASP A 21 -11.78 40.17 -13.10
N VAL A 22 -12.30 38.94 -13.16
CA VAL A 22 -12.24 38.06 -14.34
C VAL A 22 -13.48 38.26 -15.22
N THR A 23 -14.11 39.44 -15.17
CA THR A 23 -15.23 39.77 -16.06
C THR A 23 -14.72 40.39 -17.36
N GLY A 24 -15.30 39.96 -18.48
CA GLY A 24 -14.90 40.34 -19.83
C GLY A 24 -15.41 39.29 -20.82
N GLY A 25 -15.51 39.61 -22.10
CA GLY A 25 -16.07 38.70 -23.13
C GLY A 25 -15.20 37.47 -23.46
N PHE A 26 -14.62 36.80 -22.45
CA PHE A 26 -13.80 35.60 -22.56
C PHE A 26 -14.21 34.58 -21.49
N ASN A 27 -13.85 33.30 -21.64
CA ASN A 27 -14.06 32.29 -20.60
C ASN A 27 -12.72 31.60 -20.30
N PRO A 28 -12.19 31.68 -19.07
CA PRO A 28 -10.96 30.98 -18.72
C PRO A 28 -11.16 29.46 -18.77
N CYS A 29 -10.07 28.70 -18.88
CA CYS A 29 -10.11 27.26 -18.58
C CYS A 29 -9.93 27.00 -17.08
N LYS A 30 -10.02 25.75 -16.64
CA LYS A 30 -9.52 25.35 -15.32
C LYS A 30 -8.03 25.01 -15.42
N LEU A 31 -7.24 25.40 -14.43
CA LEU A 31 -5.86 24.93 -14.27
C LEU A 31 -5.83 23.74 -13.31
N LEU A 32 -5.11 22.70 -13.68
CA LEU A 32 -4.85 21.53 -12.86
C LEU A 32 -3.43 21.61 -12.28
N LEU A 33 -3.31 21.50 -10.96
CA LEU A 33 -2.03 21.53 -10.26
C LEU A 33 -1.65 20.10 -9.86
N THR A 34 -0.53 19.62 -10.39
CA THR A 34 0.02 18.28 -10.08
C THR A 34 1.43 18.36 -9.50
N GLY A 35 2.11 19.51 -9.65
CA GLY A 35 3.47 19.73 -9.16
C GLY A 35 3.51 20.08 -7.67
N ASN A 36 4.45 19.50 -6.94
CA ASN A 36 4.67 19.81 -5.52
C ASN A 36 5.20 21.23 -5.25
N GLN A 37 5.65 21.94 -6.29
CA GLN A 37 6.04 23.36 -6.26
C GLN A 37 4.94 24.28 -6.82
N ALA A 38 3.89 23.72 -7.42
CA ALA A 38 2.79 24.50 -7.96
C ALA A 38 1.82 24.89 -6.85
N PHE A 39 1.40 26.15 -6.82
CA PHE A 39 0.41 26.64 -5.87
C PHE A 39 -0.59 27.57 -6.58
N PRO A 40 -1.86 27.56 -6.14
CA PRO A 40 -2.87 28.43 -6.71
C PRO A 40 -2.64 29.88 -6.25
N VAL A 41 -2.92 30.82 -7.14
CA VAL A 41 -2.93 32.27 -6.85
C VAL A 41 -4.35 32.81 -6.88
N LEU A 42 -5.19 32.28 -7.78
CA LEU A 42 -6.62 32.60 -7.86
C LEU A 42 -7.43 31.31 -7.97
N VAL A 43 -8.35 31.10 -7.03
CA VAL A 43 -9.35 30.03 -7.05
C VAL A 43 -10.74 30.66 -6.99
N SER A 44 -11.61 30.28 -7.91
CA SER A 44 -13.00 30.72 -7.95
C SER A 44 -13.79 30.19 -6.76
N THR A 45 -14.99 30.74 -6.53
CA THR A 45 -15.92 30.27 -5.49
C THR A 45 -16.37 28.81 -5.68
N LYS A 46 -16.22 28.25 -6.89
CA LYS A 46 -16.51 26.84 -7.19
C LYS A 46 -15.28 25.92 -7.10
N GLY A 47 -14.15 26.43 -6.60
CA GLY A 47 -12.92 25.65 -6.44
C GLY A 47 -12.07 25.51 -7.70
N ASN A 48 -12.41 26.19 -8.80
CA ASN A 48 -11.62 26.14 -10.04
C ASN A 48 -10.40 27.08 -9.93
N VAL A 49 -9.20 26.55 -10.17
CA VAL A 49 -7.96 27.34 -10.22
C VAL A 49 -7.90 28.11 -11.55
N LEU A 50 -7.76 29.43 -11.49
CA LEU A 50 -7.72 30.32 -12.66
C LEU A 50 -6.36 31.02 -12.86
N ILE A 51 -5.56 31.12 -11.79
CA ILE A 51 -4.16 31.56 -11.85
C ILE A 51 -3.35 30.66 -10.93
N ALA A 52 -2.19 30.22 -11.41
CA ALA A 52 -1.25 29.42 -10.63
C ALA A 52 0.17 29.93 -10.81
N ALA A 53 1.01 29.68 -9.82
CA ALA A 53 2.44 29.93 -9.89
C ALA A 53 3.19 28.66 -9.52
N SER A 54 4.39 28.49 -10.08
CA SER A 54 5.22 27.32 -9.82
C SER A 54 6.69 27.60 -10.09
N TRP A 55 7.55 26.66 -9.70
CA TRP A 55 8.97 26.65 -10.00
C TRP A 55 9.30 25.48 -10.94
N TYR A 56 10.26 25.71 -11.82
CA TYR A 56 10.83 24.66 -12.67
C TYR A 56 12.33 24.92 -12.89
N GLY A 57 13.16 23.94 -12.53
CA GLY A 57 14.61 24.13 -12.44
C GLY A 57 14.96 25.28 -11.48
N ALA A 58 15.77 26.24 -11.94
CA ALA A 58 16.10 27.46 -11.20
C ALA A 58 15.11 28.62 -11.44
N GLY A 59 14.17 28.46 -12.38
CA GLY A 59 13.24 29.52 -12.80
C GLY A 59 11.86 29.44 -12.16
N ARG A 60 11.01 30.38 -12.58
CA ARG A 60 9.69 30.63 -12.00
C ARG A 60 8.66 30.79 -13.12
N MET A 61 7.43 30.36 -12.86
CA MET A 61 6.32 30.48 -13.82
C MET A 61 5.08 31.07 -13.14
N VAL A 62 4.39 31.96 -13.85
CA VAL A 62 3.01 32.39 -13.54
C VAL A 62 2.14 32.05 -14.74
N VAL A 63 1.07 31.31 -14.49
CA VAL A 63 0.15 30.77 -15.49
C VAL A 63 -1.24 31.32 -15.26
N THR A 64 -1.81 31.95 -16.29
CA THR A 64 -3.19 32.48 -16.29
C THR A 64 -4.08 31.64 -17.18
N ALA A 65 -5.30 31.33 -16.73
CA ALA A 65 -6.23 30.45 -17.43
C ALA A 65 -6.87 31.03 -18.71
N HIS A 66 -6.42 32.21 -19.14
CA HIS A 66 -6.77 32.82 -20.42
C HIS A 66 -5.75 33.92 -20.77
N GLU A 67 -5.32 34.03 -22.02
CA GLU A 67 -4.38 35.06 -22.48
C GLU A 67 -4.90 36.49 -22.33
N ALA A 68 -6.23 36.68 -22.38
CA ALA A 68 -6.88 37.97 -22.16
C ALA A 68 -6.62 38.55 -20.75
N MET A 69 -6.41 37.69 -19.74
CA MET A 69 -6.05 38.15 -18.39
C MET A 69 -4.70 38.89 -18.38
N LEU A 70 -3.81 38.61 -19.34
CA LEU A 70 -2.55 39.34 -19.51
C LEU A 70 -2.73 40.67 -20.25
N GLN A 71 -3.89 40.92 -20.84
CA GLN A 71 -4.10 42.07 -21.75
C GLN A 71 -5.07 43.10 -21.18
N MET A 72 -5.70 42.79 -20.04
CA MET A 72 -6.74 43.59 -19.43
C MET A 72 -6.19 44.59 -18.41
N PRO A 73 -6.58 45.89 -18.47
CA PRO A 73 -6.10 46.92 -17.54
C PRO A 73 -6.32 46.57 -16.06
N GLN A 74 -7.42 45.89 -15.72
CA GLN A 74 -7.72 45.49 -14.35
C GLN A 74 -6.74 44.47 -13.76
N PHE A 75 -6.00 43.71 -14.58
CA PHE A 75 -4.96 42.78 -14.11
C PHE A 75 -3.57 43.45 -13.98
N LEU A 76 -3.43 44.73 -14.36
CA LEU A 76 -2.13 45.42 -14.33
C LEU A 76 -1.40 45.34 -12.97
N PRO A 77 -2.06 45.51 -11.79
CA PRO A 77 -1.40 45.35 -10.51
C PRO A 77 -0.81 43.94 -10.32
N PHE A 78 -1.57 42.90 -10.70
CA PHE A 78 -1.13 41.51 -10.63
C PHE A 78 0.03 41.22 -11.59
N ILE A 79 -0.05 41.73 -12.81
CA ILE A 79 0.99 41.56 -13.83
C ILE A 79 2.30 42.20 -13.33
N ARG A 80 2.26 43.38 -12.73
CA ARG A 80 3.46 44.02 -12.13
C ARG A 80 4.08 43.16 -11.04
N ASN A 81 3.27 42.66 -10.11
CA ASN A 81 3.73 41.77 -9.04
C ASN A 81 4.32 40.47 -9.62
N SER A 82 3.70 39.93 -10.67
CA SER A 82 4.18 38.73 -11.37
C SER A 82 5.51 38.96 -12.04
N LEU A 83 5.71 40.08 -12.75
CA LEU A 83 6.97 40.40 -13.40
C LEU A 83 8.10 40.55 -12.37
N GLU A 84 7.88 41.27 -11.27
CA GLU A 84 8.86 41.39 -10.19
C GLU A 84 9.17 40.04 -9.53
N TRP A 85 8.14 39.21 -9.32
CA TRP A 85 8.34 37.86 -8.77
C TRP A 85 9.05 36.92 -9.74
N LEU A 86 8.90 37.11 -11.05
CA LEU A 86 9.52 36.27 -12.09
C LEU A 86 10.98 36.64 -12.35
N LYS A 87 11.39 37.89 -12.09
CA LYS A 87 12.73 38.38 -12.37
C LYS A 87 13.83 37.59 -11.62
N PRO A 88 14.84 37.04 -12.32
CA PRO A 88 16.01 36.45 -11.66
C PRO A 88 16.90 37.47 -10.96
N SER A 89 16.86 38.73 -11.39
CA SER A 89 17.52 39.87 -10.75
C SER A 89 16.71 41.16 -10.94
N PRO A 90 16.87 42.19 -10.09
CA PRO A 90 16.12 43.45 -10.24
C PRO A 90 16.32 44.17 -11.59
N THR A 91 17.47 43.94 -12.24
CA THR A 91 17.83 44.53 -13.55
C THR A 91 17.46 43.65 -14.73
N ALA A 92 16.85 42.48 -14.50
CA ALA A 92 16.46 41.56 -15.55
C ALA A 92 15.44 42.20 -16.50
N GLU A 93 15.75 42.16 -17.78
CA GLU A 93 14.89 42.67 -18.85
C GLU A 93 13.71 41.74 -19.10
N VAL A 94 12.58 42.32 -19.53
CA VAL A 94 11.33 41.61 -19.79
C VAL A 94 11.03 41.66 -21.29
N GLY A 95 11.07 40.51 -21.94
CA GLY A 95 10.66 40.35 -23.33
C GLY A 95 9.17 40.00 -23.43
N VAL A 96 8.45 40.65 -24.35
CA VAL A 96 7.02 40.37 -24.61
C VAL A 96 6.87 39.90 -26.06
N HIS A 97 6.39 38.67 -26.25
CA HIS A 97 6.18 38.10 -27.56
C HIS A 97 5.04 38.80 -28.31
N GLN A 98 5.11 38.84 -29.64
CA GLN A 98 4.12 39.51 -30.50
C GLN A 98 2.68 38.99 -30.33
N ASN A 99 2.51 37.73 -29.88
CA ASN A 99 1.19 37.11 -29.68
C ASN A 99 0.44 37.60 -28.42
N VAL A 100 1.09 38.44 -27.62
CA VAL A 100 0.51 39.17 -26.50
C VAL A 100 0.89 40.66 -26.59
N ALA A 101 0.98 41.23 -27.79
CA ALA A 101 1.42 42.63 -28.01
C ALA A 101 0.62 43.66 -27.19
N THR A 102 -0.67 43.42 -26.94
CA THR A 102 -1.50 44.29 -26.07
C THR A 102 -0.97 44.37 -24.64
N LEU A 103 -0.30 43.32 -24.13
CA LEU A 103 0.41 43.38 -22.84
C LEU A 103 1.56 44.39 -22.90
N SER A 104 2.35 44.41 -23.99
CA SER A 104 3.43 45.40 -24.12
C SER A 104 2.89 46.84 -24.17
N ASP A 105 1.80 47.09 -24.90
CA ASP A 105 1.16 48.41 -24.94
C ASP A 105 0.66 48.83 -23.55
N LEU A 106 0.03 47.90 -22.82
CA LEU A 106 -0.47 48.12 -21.48
C LEU A 106 0.67 48.45 -20.49
N LEU A 107 1.78 47.70 -20.56
CA LEU A 107 2.95 47.90 -19.70
C LEU A 107 3.68 49.21 -20.01
N LEU A 108 3.91 49.52 -21.29
CA LEU A 108 4.58 50.75 -21.72
C LEU A 108 3.77 52.01 -21.37
N LYS A 109 2.45 52.00 -21.60
CA LYS A 109 1.55 53.10 -21.19
C LYS A 109 1.56 53.35 -19.69
N ASN A 110 1.93 52.35 -18.90
CA ASN A 110 1.99 52.40 -17.45
C ASN A 110 3.43 52.37 -16.92
N SER A 111 4.39 52.86 -17.72
CA SER A 111 5.80 53.08 -17.33
C SER A 111 6.55 51.82 -16.85
N VAL A 112 6.15 50.63 -17.29
CA VAL A 112 6.91 49.39 -17.07
C VAL A 112 7.77 49.13 -18.30
N GLN A 113 9.09 49.09 -18.13
CA GLN A 113 10.02 48.84 -19.22
C GLN A 113 9.93 47.39 -19.68
N VAL A 114 9.63 47.21 -20.98
CA VAL A 114 9.56 45.91 -21.65
C VAL A 114 10.05 46.03 -23.08
N TYR A 115 10.49 44.92 -23.67
CA TYR A 115 10.88 44.82 -25.07
C TYR A 115 9.72 44.20 -25.88
N PRO A 116 8.98 44.98 -26.69
CA PRO A 116 7.87 44.47 -27.49
C PRO A 116 8.39 43.65 -28.68
N ASN A 117 7.56 42.72 -29.17
CA ASN A 117 7.88 41.81 -30.30
C ASN A 117 9.18 41.01 -30.09
N ALA A 118 9.50 40.70 -28.84
CA ALA A 118 10.68 39.95 -28.45
C ALA A 118 10.63 38.51 -28.95
N LYS A 119 11.75 38.00 -29.48
CA LYS A 119 11.92 36.58 -29.83
C LYS A 119 12.67 35.86 -28.71
N LEU A 120 12.32 34.61 -28.47
CA LEU A 120 13.00 33.79 -27.48
C LEU A 120 14.40 33.43 -28.00
N GLY A 121 15.42 34.16 -27.54
CA GLY A 121 16.79 34.10 -28.06
C GLY A 121 17.67 35.27 -27.60
N ASP A 122 17.05 36.36 -27.16
CA ASP A 122 17.75 37.51 -26.55
C ASP A 122 17.88 37.36 -25.02
N SER A 123 18.78 38.12 -24.40
CA SER A 123 19.21 38.04 -22.99
C SER A 123 18.16 38.50 -21.95
N PHE A 124 16.89 38.17 -22.13
CA PHE A 124 15.82 38.53 -21.19
C PHE A 124 15.87 37.64 -19.95
N GLY A 125 15.57 38.20 -18.78
CA GLY A 125 15.37 37.41 -17.57
C GLY A 125 13.91 36.99 -17.35
N VAL A 126 12.96 37.66 -18.01
CA VAL A 126 11.54 37.28 -18.02
C VAL A 126 10.99 37.29 -19.45
N TYR A 127 10.17 36.31 -19.79
CA TYR A 127 9.53 36.20 -21.10
C TYR A 127 8.01 36.04 -20.97
N CYS A 128 7.25 36.81 -21.74
CA CYS A 128 5.77 36.81 -21.71
C CYS A 128 5.22 36.31 -23.05
N ILE A 129 4.34 35.30 -23.03
CA ILE A 129 3.80 34.66 -24.23
C ILE A 129 2.40 34.07 -23.99
N ASN A 130 1.61 33.83 -25.04
CA ASN A 130 0.43 32.96 -24.95
C ASN A 130 0.77 31.45 -25.02
N ALA A 131 -0.20 30.60 -24.72
CA ALA A 131 0.00 29.16 -24.55
C ALA A 131 -0.28 28.31 -25.81
N TYR A 132 -0.31 28.90 -27.02
CA TYR A 132 -0.72 28.19 -28.25
C TYR A 132 0.41 27.87 -29.23
N ASP A 133 1.62 28.38 -28.99
CA ASP A 133 2.79 28.12 -29.85
C ASP A 133 3.60 26.94 -29.30
N ASP A 134 3.56 25.81 -29.99
CA ASP A 134 4.32 24.61 -29.60
C ASP A 134 5.74 24.58 -30.16
N THR A 135 6.05 25.43 -31.15
CA THR A 135 7.34 25.42 -31.84
C THR A 135 8.49 25.86 -30.92
N GLN A 136 8.16 26.67 -29.91
CA GLN A 136 9.12 27.21 -28.94
C GLN A 136 9.06 26.50 -27.59
N ALA A 137 8.21 25.47 -27.41
CA ALA A 137 7.99 24.83 -26.11
C ALA A 137 9.27 24.29 -25.48
N GLY A 138 10.12 23.62 -26.27
CA GLY A 138 11.41 23.11 -25.80
C GLY A 138 12.36 24.22 -25.33
N SER A 139 12.44 25.33 -26.08
CA SER A 139 13.27 26.49 -25.72
C SER A 139 12.73 27.24 -24.50
N LEU A 140 11.40 27.36 -24.37
CA LEU A 140 10.75 27.96 -23.19
C LEU A 140 11.01 27.13 -21.93
N ALA A 141 10.90 25.81 -22.05
CA ALA A 141 11.21 24.89 -20.96
C ALA A 141 12.67 25.05 -20.49
N GLN A 142 13.63 25.08 -21.42
CA GLN A 142 15.05 25.30 -21.10
C GLN A 142 15.31 26.68 -20.50
N PHE A 143 14.66 27.72 -21.02
CA PHE A 143 14.77 29.08 -20.51
C PHE A 143 14.38 29.15 -19.03
N VAL A 144 13.23 28.59 -18.67
CA VAL A 144 12.80 28.55 -17.26
C VAL A 144 13.70 27.63 -16.44
N GLU A 145 14.05 26.45 -16.94
CA GLU A 145 14.94 25.52 -16.23
C GLU A 145 16.25 26.19 -15.79
N ARG A 146 16.81 27.08 -16.63
CA ARG A 146 18.07 27.80 -16.37
C ARG A 146 17.96 29.04 -15.48
N GLY A 147 16.77 29.37 -14.99
CA GLY A 147 16.55 30.53 -14.10
C GLY A 147 15.68 31.64 -14.67
N GLY A 148 15.20 31.51 -15.90
CA GLY A 148 14.28 32.48 -16.51
C GLY A 148 12.90 32.50 -15.84
N GLY A 149 12.23 33.65 -15.92
CA GLY A 149 10.85 33.82 -15.48
C GLY A 149 9.86 33.74 -16.66
N LEU A 150 8.82 32.92 -16.59
CA LEU A 150 7.80 32.81 -17.62
C LEU A 150 6.44 33.31 -17.14
N LEU A 151 5.87 34.27 -17.86
CA LEU A 151 4.46 34.69 -17.71
C LEU A 151 3.67 34.19 -18.92
N ILE A 152 2.75 33.26 -18.71
CA ILE A 152 2.04 32.57 -19.78
C ILE A 152 0.53 32.52 -19.56
N GLY A 153 -0.24 32.66 -20.64
CA GLY A 153 -1.70 32.62 -20.59
C GLY A 153 -2.33 31.92 -21.79
N GLY A 154 -3.42 31.19 -21.57
CA GLY A 154 -4.14 30.50 -22.64
C GLY A 154 -5.39 29.78 -22.15
N GLN A 155 -6.24 29.33 -23.07
CA GLN A 155 -7.46 28.57 -22.81
C GLN A 155 -7.48 27.27 -23.62
N ALA A 156 -7.34 26.14 -22.94
CA ALA A 156 -7.28 24.84 -23.63
C ALA A 156 -8.65 24.24 -23.96
N TRP A 157 -9.75 24.69 -23.32
CA TRP A 157 -11.11 24.22 -23.66
C TRP A 157 -11.49 24.58 -25.10
N HIS A 158 -11.13 25.77 -25.58
CA HIS A 158 -11.40 26.16 -26.97
C HIS A 158 -10.58 25.32 -27.96
N TRP A 159 -9.30 25.11 -27.66
CA TRP A 159 -8.42 24.23 -28.43
C TRP A 159 -8.95 22.79 -28.51
N SER A 160 -9.60 22.33 -27.43
CA SER A 160 -10.16 20.98 -27.34
C SER A 160 -11.27 20.67 -28.36
N TYR A 161 -12.02 21.67 -28.83
CA TYR A 161 -13.07 21.46 -29.84
C TYR A 161 -12.52 20.98 -31.18
N GLN A 162 -11.28 21.36 -31.52
CA GLN A 162 -10.65 21.01 -32.79
C GLN A 162 -9.77 19.76 -32.69
N HIS A 163 -9.34 19.38 -31.49
CA HIS A 163 -8.30 18.35 -31.30
C HIS A 163 -8.75 17.14 -30.46
N GLY A 164 -9.84 17.27 -29.72
CA GLY A 164 -10.34 16.25 -28.77
C GLY A 164 -10.07 16.65 -27.32
N ARG A 165 -11.07 16.46 -26.46
CA ARG A 165 -11.03 16.80 -25.03
C ARG A 165 -9.95 16.02 -24.28
N GLU A 166 -9.81 14.75 -24.65
CA GLU A 166 -8.84 13.79 -24.09
C GLU A 166 -7.38 14.15 -24.40
N LYS A 167 -7.12 14.94 -25.44
CA LYS A 167 -5.75 15.29 -25.85
C LYS A 167 -5.19 16.52 -25.14
N VAL A 168 -6.04 17.31 -24.49
CA VAL A 168 -5.63 18.61 -23.92
C VAL A 168 -4.45 18.48 -22.95
N LEU A 169 -4.50 17.54 -22.00
CA LEU A 169 -3.42 17.41 -21.01
C LEU A 169 -2.08 17.01 -21.64
N ALA A 170 -2.10 16.20 -22.69
CA ALA A 170 -0.89 15.65 -23.34
C ALA A 170 -0.37 16.53 -24.49
N GLU A 171 -1.25 17.21 -25.21
CA GLU A 171 -0.93 17.81 -26.52
C GLU A 171 -1.17 19.32 -26.60
N PHE A 172 -1.88 19.93 -25.65
CA PHE A 172 -2.04 21.39 -25.66
C PHE A 172 -0.66 22.09 -25.57
N PRO A 173 -0.30 23.00 -26.48
CA PRO A 173 1.06 23.56 -26.59
C PRO A 173 1.61 24.10 -25.26
N GLY A 174 0.79 24.86 -24.51
CA GLY A 174 1.16 25.38 -23.20
C GLY A 174 1.53 24.30 -22.18
N ASN A 175 0.86 23.15 -22.21
CA ASN A 175 1.09 22.05 -21.28
C ASN A 175 2.45 21.38 -21.48
N ARG A 176 3.06 21.50 -22.68
CA ARG A 176 4.43 21.02 -22.91
C ARG A 176 5.49 21.81 -22.13
N VAL A 177 5.15 23.03 -21.70
CA VAL A 177 6.03 23.90 -20.91
C VAL A 177 5.57 23.95 -19.45
N THR A 178 4.32 24.36 -19.20
CA THR A 178 3.81 24.54 -17.84
C THR A 178 3.59 23.23 -17.12
N GLY A 179 3.32 22.13 -17.86
CA GLY A 179 3.16 20.79 -17.30
C GLY A 179 4.44 20.26 -16.66
N LEU A 180 5.61 20.70 -17.11
CA LEU A 180 6.90 20.40 -16.49
C LEU A 180 7.03 21.02 -15.09
N ALA A 181 6.39 22.17 -14.88
CA ALA A 181 6.25 22.83 -13.58
C ALA A 181 5.01 22.34 -12.79
N GLY A 182 4.29 21.35 -13.32
CA GLY A 182 3.10 20.78 -12.69
C GLY A 182 1.87 21.67 -12.71
N VAL A 183 1.74 22.57 -13.70
CA VAL A 183 0.54 23.37 -13.96
C VAL A 183 0.00 23.05 -15.35
N TYR A 184 -1.22 22.53 -15.45
CA TYR A 184 -1.83 22.11 -16.71
C TYR A 184 -3.07 22.94 -17.03
N PHE A 185 -3.16 23.45 -18.25
CA PHE A 185 -4.41 23.92 -18.84
C PHE A 185 -5.31 22.72 -19.13
N THR A 186 -6.57 22.78 -18.71
CA THR A 186 -7.54 21.68 -18.91
C THR A 186 -8.56 22.03 -19.99
N ALA A 187 -9.27 21.00 -20.47
CA ALA A 187 -10.36 21.17 -21.41
C ALA A 187 -11.64 21.75 -20.78
N ASP A 188 -11.62 22.01 -19.47
CA ASP A 188 -12.76 22.52 -18.73
C ASP A 188 -12.82 24.03 -18.74
N VAL A 189 -14.04 24.54 -18.88
CA VAL A 189 -14.34 25.96 -18.72
C VAL A 189 -14.29 26.30 -17.23
N GLY A 190 -13.53 27.32 -16.90
CA GLY A 190 -13.45 27.95 -15.58
C GLY A 190 -14.58 28.95 -15.37
N ASP A 191 -14.52 29.70 -14.27
CA ASP A 191 -15.57 30.66 -13.92
C ASP A 191 -15.19 32.10 -14.26
N ASN A 192 -16.18 32.86 -14.74
CA ASN A 192 -16.12 34.32 -14.80
C ASN A 192 -16.73 34.92 -13.53
N GLY A 193 -16.16 36.02 -13.07
CA GLY A 193 -16.68 36.74 -11.91
C GLY A 193 -15.63 37.63 -11.26
N VAL A 194 -16.05 38.26 -10.17
CA VAL A 194 -15.16 39.04 -9.29
C VAL A 194 -14.85 38.17 -8.06
N PHE A 195 -13.58 37.84 -7.87
CA PHE A 195 -13.13 36.92 -6.83
C PHE A 195 -12.23 37.64 -5.82
N PRO A 196 -12.55 37.64 -4.51
CA PRO A 196 -11.71 38.29 -3.51
C PRO A 196 -10.35 37.59 -3.39
N VAL A 197 -9.29 38.36 -3.13
CA VAL A 197 -7.98 37.83 -2.77
C VAL A 197 -8.07 37.24 -1.36
N GLN A 198 -7.63 35.98 -1.19
CA GLN A 198 -7.61 35.32 0.11
C GLN A 198 -6.40 35.76 0.94
N GLN A 199 -6.52 35.76 2.28
CA GLN A 199 -5.43 36.15 3.18
C GLN A 199 -4.22 35.19 3.11
N ASP A 200 -4.48 33.92 2.83
CA ASP A 200 -3.49 32.86 2.63
C ASP A 200 -3.65 32.23 1.23
N ILE A 201 -2.72 31.34 0.85
CA ILE A 201 -2.82 30.57 -0.41
C ILE A 201 -4.19 29.88 -0.47
N PRO A 202 -4.99 30.09 -1.54
CA PRO A 202 -6.30 29.49 -1.65
C PRO A 202 -6.28 27.97 -1.56
N GLU A 203 -7.18 27.39 -0.78
CA GLU A 203 -7.36 25.94 -0.76
C GLU A 203 -8.02 25.49 -2.08
N VAL A 204 -7.42 24.52 -2.76
CA VAL A 204 -8.05 23.84 -3.89
C VAL A 204 -8.83 22.66 -3.31
N PRO A 205 -10.17 22.65 -3.39
CA PRO A 205 -10.93 21.48 -2.97
C PRO A 205 -10.48 20.27 -3.82
N PRO A 206 -10.31 19.08 -3.21
CA PRO A 206 -9.90 17.89 -3.95
C PRO A 206 -10.90 17.67 -5.09
N SER A 207 -10.40 17.63 -6.34
CA SER A 207 -11.26 17.43 -7.49
C SER A 207 -11.97 16.07 -7.37
N PRO A 208 -13.32 16.03 -7.41
CA PRO A 208 -14.09 14.79 -7.31
C PRO A 208 -13.84 13.83 -8.48
N GLU A 209 -13.14 14.25 -9.55
CA GLU A 209 -12.83 13.39 -10.70
C GLU A 209 -11.60 12.46 -10.53
N TYR A 210 -10.90 12.50 -9.39
CA TYR A 210 -9.83 11.53 -9.09
C TYR A 210 -10.02 10.81 -7.75
N THR A 211 -11.27 10.62 -7.36
CA THR A 211 -11.65 9.57 -6.41
C THR A 211 -11.78 8.23 -7.14
N CYS A 212 -11.32 7.16 -6.51
CA CYS A 212 -11.21 5.80 -7.03
C CYS A 212 -12.37 5.36 -7.93
N ARG A 213 -12.22 5.55 -9.25
CA ARG A 213 -12.62 4.53 -10.21
C ARG A 213 -11.38 3.68 -10.48
N PRO A 214 -11.46 2.34 -10.42
CA PRO A 214 -10.58 1.55 -11.27
C PRO A 214 -10.97 1.93 -12.70
N ALA A 215 -10.26 2.89 -13.28
CA ALA A 215 -10.30 3.18 -14.70
C ALA A 215 -9.72 1.97 -15.43
N PHE A 216 -10.54 0.96 -15.59
CA PHE A 216 -10.39 -0.09 -16.58
C PHE A 216 -11.68 -0.16 -17.40
N GLN A 217 -12.16 1.01 -17.83
CA GLN A 217 -12.60 1.08 -19.21
C GLN A 217 -11.32 1.10 -20.04
N THR A 218 -11.17 0.11 -20.90
CA THR A 218 -10.20 -0.06 -22.00
C THR A 218 -9.46 1.20 -22.47
N VAL A 219 -8.57 1.75 -21.64
CA VAL A 219 -7.45 2.55 -22.10
C VAL A 219 -6.38 1.52 -22.45
N GLN A 220 -6.20 1.25 -23.75
CA GLN A 220 -5.03 0.50 -24.18
C GLN A 220 -3.78 1.17 -23.59
N SER A 221 -2.99 0.44 -22.80
CA SER A 221 -1.75 0.95 -22.24
C SER A 221 -0.84 1.46 -23.36
N GLU A 222 -0.05 2.50 -23.08
CA GLU A 222 0.87 3.10 -24.06
C GLU A 222 1.81 2.06 -24.71
N SER A 223 2.22 1.04 -23.94
CA SER A 223 2.98 -0.11 -24.43
C SER A 223 2.22 -0.96 -25.44
N ARG A 224 0.90 -1.17 -25.27
CA ARG A 224 0.08 -1.91 -26.26
C ARG A 224 -0.02 -1.17 -27.58
N LYS A 225 -0.28 0.14 -27.55
CA LYS A 225 -0.31 0.98 -28.76
C LYS A 225 1.06 1.02 -29.46
N SER A 226 2.13 1.08 -28.67
CA SER A 226 3.50 1.03 -29.16
C SER A 226 3.83 -0.32 -29.79
N TYR A 227 3.42 -1.42 -29.16
CA TYR A 227 3.53 -2.76 -29.72
C TYR A 227 2.83 -2.87 -31.07
N GLU A 228 1.55 -2.49 -31.15
CA GLU A 228 0.75 -2.49 -32.38
C GLU A 228 1.42 -1.68 -33.50
N SER A 229 2.06 -0.55 -33.15
CA SER A 229 2.81 0.29 -34.10
C SER A 229 4.08 -0.40 -34.61
N LEU A 230 4.84 -1.06 -33.73
CA LEU A 230 6.09 -1.74 -34.05
C LEU A 230 5.86 -2.96 -34.97
N VAL A 231 4.76 -3.69 -34.74
CA VAL A 231 4.49 -4.95 -35.46
C VAL A 231 3.50 -4.81 -36.62
N LYS A 232 3.06 -3.59 -36.92
CA LYS A 232 2.07 -3.30 -37.95
C LYS A 232 2.44 -3.93 -39.30
N GLY A 233 1.56 -4.81 -39.79
CA GLY A 233 1.71 -5.47 -41.10
C GLY A 233 2.74 -6.60 -41.13
N ILE A 234 3.14 -7.14 -39.97
CA ILE A 234 4.14 -8.19 -39.84
C ILE A 234 3.49 -9.41 -39.20
N GLU A 235 3.49 -10.54 -39.91
CA GLU A 235 2.89 -11.79 -39.41
C GLU A 235 3.93 -12.69 -38.73
N SER A 236 5.17 -12.69 -39.23
CA SER A 236 6.27 -13.47 -38.66
C SER A 236 7.62 -12.85 -39.00
N LEU A 237 8.64 -13.18 -38.20
CA LEU A 237 10.02 -12.78 -38.43
C LEU A 237 10.91 -14.03 -38.45
N ALA A 238 11.68 -14.19 -39.53
CA ALA A 238 12.58 -15.32 -39.71
C ALA A 238 14.00 -14.98 -39.21
N VAL A 239 14.45 -15.69 -38.18
CA VAL A 239 15.82 -15.68 -37.65
C VAL A 239 16.55 -16.90 -38.20
N PRO A 240 17.32 -16.78 -39.31
CA PRO A 240 17.93 -17.91 -39.99
C PRO A 240 19.07 -18.52 -39.17
N GLY A 241 19.39 -19.80 -39.41
CA GLY A 241 20.46 -20.57 -38.75
C GLY A 241 21.91 -20.08 -38.91
N GLU A 242 22.12 -18.89 -39.48
CA GLU A 242 23.46 -18.36 -39.80
C GLU A 242 24.09 -17.56 -38.64
N PHE A 243 23.30 -17.16 -37.64
CA PHE A 243 23.76 -16.47 -36.43
C PHE A 243 22.87 -16.85 -35.25
N ASN A 244 23.39 -16.91 -34.02
CA ASN A 244 22.57 -17.31 -32.86
C ASN A 244 22.22 -16.08 -32.01
N PRO A 245 20.94 -15.70 -31.86
CA PRO A 245 20.56 -14.60 -30.96
C PRO A 245 20.79 -14.95 -29.49
N CYS A 246 20.90 -13.92 -28.63
CA CYS A 246 20.82 -14.10 -27.18
C CYS A 246 19.40 -13.88 -26.64
N GLU A 247 19.14 -14.26 -25.39
CA GLU A 247 17.91 -13.87 -24.70
C GLU A 247 18.00 -12.41 -24.20
N LEU A 248 16.89 -11.67 -24.25
CA LEU A 248 16.75 -10.36 -23.60
C LEU A 248 15.98 -10.46 -22.28
N LEU A 249 16.56 -9.94 -21.20
CA LEU A 249 15.92 -9.80 -19.89
C LEU A 249 15.26 -8.41 -19.75
N LEU A 250 14.00 -8.39 -19.34
CA LEU A 250 13.23 -7.15 -19.10
C LEU A 250 12.93 -6.95 -17.61
N THR A 251 13.38 -5.82 -17.07
CA THR A 251 13.14 -5.40 -15.68
C THR A 251 12.57 -3.99 -15.56
N GLY A 252 12.60 -3.22 -16.64
CA GLY A 252 12.14 -1.83 -16.65
C GLY A 252 10.62 -1.74 -16.60
N ASP A 253 10.09 -0.82 -15.79
CA ASP A 253 8.65 -0.59 -15.71
C ASP A 253 8.00 -0.24 -17.05
N GLN A 254 8.76 0.23 -18.03
CA GLN A 254 8.26 0.53 -19.38
C GLN A 254 8.84 -0.42 -20.44
N ALA A 255 9.61 -1.44 -20.06
CA ALA A 255 10.16 -2.40 -21.00
C ALA A 255 9.11 -3.44 -21.37
N PHE A 256 8.93 -3.70 -22.68
CA PHE A 256 7.98 -4.68 -23.19
C PHE A 256 8.57 -5.51 -24.33
N PRO A 257 8.16 -6.78 -24.45
CA PRO A 257 8.61 -7.66 -25.52
C PRO A 257 7.90 -7.32 -26.83
N VAL A 258 8.61 -7.46 -27.94
CA VAL A 258 8.11 -7.25 -29.30
C VAL A 258 8.11 -8.56 -30.08
N LEU A 259 9.20 -9.33 -29.99
CA LEU A 259 9.32 -10.67 -30.57
C LEU A 259 9.75 -11.64 -29.49
N VAL A 260 9.04 -12.76 -29.37
CA VAL A 260 9.27 -13.81 -28.39
C VAL A 260 9.38 -15.15 -29.12
N SER A 261 10.35 -15.99 -28.74
CA SER A 261 10.52 -17.33 -29.30
C SER A 261 9.38 -18.26 -28.86
N THR A 262 9.31 -19.45 -29.45
CA THR A 262 8.33 -20.48 -29.07
C THR A 262 8.50 -20.97 -27.64
N ASN A 263 9.71 -20.84 -27.08
CA ASN A 263 10.03 -21.18 -25.69
C ASN A 263 9.73 -20.03 -24.72
N GLY A 264 9.16 -18.92 -25.21
CA GLY A 264 8.76 -17.79 -24.38
C GLY A 264 9.89 -16.81 -24.09
N GLN A 265 11.04 -16.91 -24.75
CA GLN A 265 12.20 -16.05 -24.50
C GLN A 265 12.19 -14.81 -25.43
N VAL A 266 12.70 -13.67 -24.98
CA VAL A 266 12.54 -12.39 -25.69
C VAL A 266 13.70 -12.15 -26.65
N LEU A 267 13.40 -11.97 -27.94
CA LEU A 267 14.38 -11.71 -29.01
C LEU A 267 14.43 -10.24 -29.43
N ILE A 268 13.32 -9.52 -29.30
CA ILE A 268 13.25 -8.08 -29.56
C ILE A 268 12.45 -7.46 -28.43
N ALA A 269 12.96 -6.36 -27.89
CA ALA A 269 12.29 -5.58 -26.85
C ALA A 269 12.31 -4.09 -27.18
N ALA A 270 11.33 -3.38 -26.62
CA ALA A 270 11.28 -1.92 -26.69
C ALA A 270 11.09 -1.36 -25.28
N SER A 271 11.59 -0.15 -25.06
CA SER A 271 11.50 0.54 -23.78
C SER A 271 11.66 2.05 -23.94
N TRP A 272 11.53 2.77 -22.83
CA TRP A 272 11.74 4.21 -22.73
C TRP A 272 12.81 4.53 -21.69
N TYR A 273 13.50 5.63 -21.91
CA TYR A 273 14.39 6.22 -20.90
C TYR A 273 14.46 7.74 -21.05
N GLY A 274 14.17 8.45 -19.95
CA GLY A 274 13.97 9.90 -20.01
C GLY A 274 12.83 10.23 -20.98
N ALA A 275 13.09 11.11 -21.95
CA ALA A 275 12.13 11.46 -22.99
C ALA A 275 12.23 10.58 -24.26
N GLY A 276 13.26 9.72 -24.38
CA GLY A 276 13.51 8.95 -25.59
C GLY A 276 13.09 7.49 -25.51
N ARG A 277 13.34 6.79 -26.61
CA ARG A 277 12.85 5.44 -26.90
C ARG A 277 13.99 4.52 -27.32
N MET A 278 13.89 3.24 -27.01
CA MET A 278 14.87 2.22 -27.40
C MET A 278 14.16 1.02 -28.03
N VAL A 279 14.72 0.50 -29.13
CA VAL A 279 14.42 -0.84 -29.67
C VAL A 279 15.71 -1.65 -29.64
N VAL A 280 15.65 -2.82 -29.03
CA VAL A 280 16.79 -3.69 -28.77
C VAL A 280 16.56 -5.03 -29.45
N THR A 281 17.49 -5.47 -30.31
CA THR A 281 17.46 -6.78 -30.96
C THR A 281 18.54 -7.70 -30.40
N ALA A 282 18.18 -8.96 -30.14
CA ALA A 282 19.03 -10.02 -29.60
C ALA A 282 20.26 -10.41 -30.45
N HIS A 283 20.42 -9.79 -31.62
CA HIS A 283 21.59 -9.91 -32.48
C HIS A 283 21.66 -8.71 -33.44
N GLU A 284 22.86 -8.25 -33.80
CA GLU A 284 23.03 -7.16 -34.76
C GLU A 284 22.71 -7.56 -36.21
N PHE A 285 22.94 -8.81 -36.62
CA PHE A 285 22.50 -9.34 -37.93
C PHE A 285 21.00 -9.20 -38.18
N MET A 286 20.13 -9.24 -37.16
CA MET A 286 18.69 -8.98 -37.33
C MET A 286 18.43 -7.61 -37.95
N LEU A 287 19.31 -6.63 -37.72
CA LEU A 287 19.22 -5.28 -38.29
C LEU A 287 19.79 -5.20 -39.71
N LYS A 288 20.56 -6.20 -40.16
CA LYS A 288 21.26 -6.19 -41.46
C LYS A 288 20.51 -6.95 -42.55
N MET A 289 19.43 -7.64 -42.19
CA MET A 289 18.75 -8.60 -43.04
C MET A 289 17.51 -8.02 -43.74
N PRO A 290 17.33 -8.24 -45.07
CA PRO A 290 16.20 -7.69 -45.82
C PRO A 290 14.81 -8.07 -45.26
N GLN A 291 14.64 -9.28 -44.72
CA GLN A 291 13.34 -9.71 -44.20
C GLN A 291 12.91 -8.97 -42.92
N PHE A 292 13.85 -8.32 -42.21
CA PHE A 292 13.53 -7.45 -41.06
C PHE A 292 13.20 -6.02 -41.48
N LEU A 293 13.33 -5.65 -42.76
CA LEU A 293 13.10 -4.28 -43.24
C LEU A 293 11.72 -3.71 -42.86
N PRO A 294 10.59 -4.46 -42.94
CA PRO A 294 9.29 -3.94 -42.50
C PRO A 294 9.31 -3.56 -41.01
N PHE A 295 9.88 -4.44 -40.17
CA PHE A 295 10.04 -4.19 -38.73
C PHE A 295 10.95 -2.99 -38.43
N ILE A 296 12.07 -2.90 -39.14
CA ILE A 296 13.03 -1.80 -39.00
C ILE A 296 12.36 -0.47 -39.38
N ARG A 297 11.55 -0.42 -40.44
CA ARG A 297 10.80 0.80 -40.81
C ARG A 297 9.83 1.23 -39.72
N ASN A 298 9.04 0.30 -39.18
CA ASN A 298 8.13 0.58 -38.06
C ASN A 298 8.90 1.06 -36.82
N SER A 299 10.05 0.43 -36.53
CA SER A 299 10.93 0.81 -35.42
C SER A 299 11.50 2.20 -35.60
N LEU A 300 12.03 2.54 -36.78
CA LEU A 300 12.57 3.86 -37.07
C LEU A 300 11.50 4.94 -36.93
N GLU A 301 10.27 4.70 -37.41
CA GLU A 301 9.19 5.66 -37.27
C GLU A 301 8.75 5.83 -35.81
N TRP A 302 8.66 4.73 -35.05
CA TRP A 302 8.34 4.78 -33.63
C TRP A 302 9.45 5.43 -32.79
N LEU A 303 10.71 5.30 -33.18
CA LEU A 303 11.87 5.89 -32.51
C LEU A 303 12.02 7.39 -32.76
N LYS A 304 11.44 7.92 -33.84
CA LYS A 304 11.58 9.34 -34.17
C LYS A 304 10.91 10.24 -33.12
N PRO A 305 11.62 11.26 -32.61
CA PRO A 305 10.99 12.31 -31.79
C PRO A 305 10.11 13.25 -32.63
N SER A 306 10.34 13.34 -33.94
CA SER A 306 9.53 14.12 -34.89
C SER A 306 9.61 13.53 -36.30
N SER A 307 8.64 13.84 -37.16
CA SER A 307 8.63 13.35 -38.54
C SER A 307 9.83 13.80 -39.38
N THR A 308 10.48 14.90 -38.99
CA THR A 308 11.67 15.48 -39.66
C THR A 308 13.00 15.02 -39.05
N ALA A 309 12.97 14.19 -38.00
CA ALA A 309 14.16 13.70 -37.33
C ALA A 309 15.11 12.95 -38.28
N GLN A 310 16.39 13.31 -38.26
CA GLN A 310 17.42 12.62 -39.03
C GLN A 310 17.76 11.26 -38.41
N ILE A 311 18.05 10.28 -39.26
CA ILE A 311 18.42 8.92 -38.87
C ILE A 311 19.92 8.76 -39.14
N GLY A 312 20.72 8.58 -38.10
CA GLY A 312 22.14 8.23 -38.22
C GLY A 312 22.35 6.73 -38.08
N VAL A 313 23.25 6.17 -38.91
CA VAL A 313 23.65 4.76 -38.84
C VAL A 313 25.16 4.69 -38.61
N HIS A 314 25.58 4.08 -37.52
CA HIS A 314 26.99 3.85 -37.22
C HIS A 314 27.62 2.88 -38.23
N ARG A 315 28.92 3.03 -38.54
CA ARG A 315 29.66 2.14 -39.45
C ARG A 315 29.56 0.64 -39.13
N SER A 316 29.38 0.26 -37.87
CA SER A 316 29.22 -1.16 -37.49
C SER A 316 27.95 -1.79 -38.06
N LEU A 317 26.96 -0.96 -38.44
CA LEU A 317 25.75 -1.33 -39.15
C LEU A 317 25.75 -0.81 -40.60
N GLY A 318 26.90 -0.78 -41.28
CA GLY A 318 27.01 -0.32 -42.68
C GLY A 318 26.00 -1.00 -43.63
N ALA A 319 25.83 -2.32 -43.50
CA ALA A 319 24.85 -3.09 -44.29
C ALA A 319 23.39 -2.62 -44.06
N LEU A 320 23.02 -2.18 -42.85
CA LEU A 320 21.71 -1.57 -42.59
C LEU A 320 21.59 -0.24 -43.32
N SER A 321 22.66 0.58 -43.35
CA SER A 321 22.65 1.85 -44.08
C SER A 321 22.40 1.62 -45.58
N GLU A 322 23.08 0.64 -46.18
CA GLU A 322 22.88 0.26 -47.60
C GLU A 322 21.45 -0.26 -47.85
N LEU A 323 20.95 -1.11 -46.96
CA LEU A 323 19.58 -1.64 -47.03
C LEU A 323 18.54 -0.53 -46.95
N LEU A 324 18.71 0.45 -46.07
CA LEU A 324 17.80 1.59 -45.91
C LEU A 324 17.84 2.54 -47.11
N LEU A 325 19.05 2.88 -47.60
CA LEU A 325 19.23 3.76 -48.77
C LEU A 325 18.66 3.15 -50.05
N SER A 326 18.95 1.87 -50.30
CA SER A 326 18.40 1.14 -51.46
C SER A 326 16.88 1.02 -51.44
N ASN A 327 16.26 1.19 -50.27
CA ASN A 327 14.83 1.12 -50.05
C ASN A 327 14.18 2.49 -49.74
N GLY A 328 14.84 3.58 -50.14
CA GLY A 328 14.27 4.94 -50.14
C GLY A 328 14.21 5.63 -48.78
N VAL A 329 14.86 5.09 -47.74
CA VAL A 329 14.93 5.71 -46.42
C VAL A 329 16.17 6.59 -46.34
N LYS A 330 15.99 7.90 -46.07
CA LYS A 330 17.10 8.84 -45.90
C LYS A 330 17.81 8.59 -44.58
N VAL A 331 19.11 8.29 -44.65
CA VAL A 331 19.98 8.09 -43.49
C VAL A 331 21.31 8.81 -43.67
N ASN A 332 21.95 9.15 -42.56
CA ASN A 332 23.31 9.66 -42.50
C ASN A 332 24.26 8.48 -42.19
N PRO A 333 24.99 7.95 -43.19
CA PRO A 333 25.95 6.86 -42.98
C PRO A 333 27.17 7.31 -42.17
N ASP A 334 27.73 6.39 -41.38
CA ASP A 334 28.87 6.63 -40.48
C ASP A 334 28.70 7.87 -39.58
N ALA A 335 27.45 8.14 -39.19
CA ALA A 335 27.14 9.25 -38.30
C ALA A 335 27.67 8.98 -36.90
N ARG A 336 28.07 10.04 -36.19
CA ARG A 336 28.34 10.00 -34.75
C ARG A 336 27.08 10.39 -33.98
N PRO A 337 26.88 9.86 -32.76
CA PRO A 337 25.76 10.27 -31.93
C PRO A 337 25.94 11.76 -31.55
N GLY A 338 24.92 12.58 -31.80
CA GLY A 338 24.96 14.03 -31.59
C GLY A 338 23.59 14.69 -31.73
N ASP A 339 23.47 15.94 -31.28
CA ASP A 339 22.20 16.66 -31.10
C ASP A 339 21.40 16.88 -32.40
N SER A 340 22.02 16.73 -33.58
CA SER A 340 21.36 16.87 -34.88
C SER A 340 20.59 15.63 -35.33
N LEU A 341 20.82 14.48 -34.69
CA LEU A 341 20.12 13.23 -35.00
C LEU A 341 18.90 13.08 -34.11
N GLY A 342 17.79 12.57 -34.67
CA GLY A 342 16.65 12.15 -33.85
C GLY A 342 16.60 10.64 -33.64
N VAL A 343 17.23 9.85 -34.53
CA VAL A 343 17.38 8.40 -34.36
C VAL A 343 18.83 7.99 -34.62
N TYR A 344 19.38 7.08 -33.81
CA TYR A 344 20.72 6.53 -33.96
C TYR A 344 20.68 4.99 -33.96
N CYS A 345 21.32 4.38 -34.96
CA CYS A 345 21.40 2.92 -35.11
C CYS A 345 22.85 2.45 -34.89
N VAL A 346 23.06 1.49 -33.99
CA VAL A 346 24.40 1.01 -33.62
C VAL A 346 24.38 -0.46 -33.16
N ASP A 347 25.52 -1.14 -33.19
CA ASP A 347 25.69 -2.43 -32.54
C ASP A 347 26.03 -2.29 -31.05
N ALA A 348 25.99 -3.40 -30.31
CA ALA A 348 26.06 -3.39 -28.85
C ALA A 348 27.47 -3.65 -28.27
N TYR A 349 28.55 -3.45 -29.04
CA TYR A 349 29.91 -3.90 -28.67
C TYR A 349 30.88 -2.77 -28.29
N ASP A 350 30.50 -1.49 -28.43
CA ASP A 350 31.35 -0.35 -28.08
C ASP A 350 30.92 0.32 -26.76
N ALA A 351 31.71 0.10 -25.70
CA ALA A 351 31.43 0.68 -24.38
C ALA A 351 31.82 2.16 -24.30
N THR A 352 32.66 2.67 -25.19
CA THR A 352 33.20 4.04 -25.12
C THR A 352 32.14 5.10 -25.37
N GLN A 353 31.10 4.75 -26.13
CA GLN A 353 29.98 5.65 -26.44
C GLN A 353 28.82 5.55 -25.43
N ALA A 354 28.91 4.68 -24.42
CA ALA A 354 27.75 4.31 -23.62
C ALA A 354 27.10 5.50 -22.89
N ASP A 355 27.89 6.41 -22.32
CA ASP A 355 27.35 7.61 -21.66
C ASP A 355 26.72 8.59 -22.65
N GLY A 356 27.35 8.77 -23.82
CA GLY A 356 26.81 9.60 -24.90
C GLY A 356 25.46 9.07 -25.39
N LEU A 357 25.34 7.77 -25.60
CA LEU A 357 24.09 7.11 -26.02
C LEU A 357 23.00 7.21 -24.95
N VAL A 358 23.34 7.00 -23.68
CA VAL A 358 22.36 7.16 -22.59
C VAL A 358 21.87 8.60 -22.50
N GLN A 359 22.76 9.61 -22.61
CA GLN A 359 22.32 11.01 -22.63
C GLN A 359 21.51 11.37 -23.88
N PHE A 360 21.86 10.81 -25.05
CA PHE A 360 21.11 10.99 -26.29
C PHE A 360 19.65 10.52 -26.15
N VAL A 361 19.45 9.28 -25.68
CA VAL A 361 18.09 8.74 -25.48
C VAL A 361 17.37 9.53 -24.40
N LYS A 362 18.02 9.79 -23.28
CA LYS A 362 17.41 10.54 -22.16
C LYS A 362 16.85 11.91 -22.55
N ARG A 363 17.47 12.58 -23.54
CA ARG A 363 17.04 13.89 -24.07
C ARG A 363 15.93 13.81 -25.13
N GLY A 364 15.49 12.61 -25.52
CA GLY A 364 14.43 12.41 -26.51
C GLY A 364 14.87 11.65 -27.77
N GLY A 365 16.14 11.28 -27.90
CA GLY A 365 16.63 10.51 -29.03
C GLY A 365 16.08 9.09 -29.08
N GLY A 366 15.91 8.56 -30.30
CA GLY A 366 15.55 7.17 -30.54
C GLY A 366 16.77 6.28 -30.80
N LEU A 367 16.92 5.20 -30.06
CA LEU A 367 18.03 4.25 -30.24
C LEU A 367 17.55 2.91 -30.81
N LEU A 368 18.12 2.51 -31.93
CA LEU A 368 18.00 1.14 -32.46
C LEU A 368 19.34 0.43 -32.25
N ILE A 369 19.35 -0.59 -31.39
CA ILE A 369 20.59 -1.27 -30.99
C ILE A 369 20.45 -2.78 -31.10
N GLY A 370 21.48 -3.44 -31.65
CA GLY A 370 21.51 -4.89 -31.80
C GLY A 370 22.85 -5.48 -31.37
N GLY A 371 22.83 -6.66 -30.77
CA GLY A 371 24.04 -7.40 -30.43
C GLY A 371 23.73 -8.67 -29.66
N GLN A 372 24.75 -9.46 -29.35
CA GLN A 372 24.59 -10.66 -28.55
C GLN A 372 25.67 -10.77 -27.48
N ALA A 373 25.24 -11.03 -26.24
CA ALA A 373 26.15 -11.12 -25.10
C ALA A 373 26.67 -12.54 -24.86
N TRP A 374 26.06 -13.57 -25.45
CA TRP A 374 26.47 -14.97 -25.24
C TRP A 374 27.89 -15.24 -25.76
N TYR A 375 28.24 -14.79 -26.97
CA TYR A 375 29.57 -14.98 -27.54
C TYR A 375 30.60 -14.14 -26.80
N TRP A 376 30.23 -12.91 -26.44
CA TRP A 376 31.07 -12.04 -25.61
C TRP A 376 31.39 -12.72 -24.28
N SER A 377 30.41 -13.41 -23.68
CA SER A 377 30.60 -14.12 -22.41
C SER A 377 31.54 -15.31 -22.48
N TYR A 378 31.74 -15.92 -23.67
CA TYR A 378 32.70 -17.01 -23.85
C TYR A 378 34.14 -16.57 -23.52
N GLN A 379 34.46 -15.29 -23.74
CA GLN A 379 35.78 -14.73 -23.48
C GLN A 379 35.91 -14.06 -22.10
N HIS A 380 34.79 -13.72 -21.44
CA HIS A 380 34.79 -12.85 -20.25
C HIS A 380 34.18 -13.51 -19.00
N GLY A 381 33.42 -14.59 -19.16
CA GLY A 381 32.60 -15.22 -18.11
C GLY A 381 31.11 -14.89 -18.29
N LYS A 382 30.23 -15.87 -18.03
CA LYS A 382 28.77 -15.69 -18.13
C LYS A 382 28.24 -14.72 -17.08
N GLU A 383 28.82 -14.76 -15.89
CA GLU A 383 28.48 -13.95 -14.73
C GLU A 383 28.72 -12.45 -14.95
N LYS A 384 29.59 -12.10 -15.90
CA LYS A 384 29.91 -10.70 -16.23
C LYS A 384 29.01 -10.12 -17.31
N ALA A 385 28.26 -10.94 -18.06
CA ALA A 385 27.49 -10.48 -19.20
C ALA A 385 26.51 -9.35 -18.84
N LEU A 386 25.76 -9.48 -17.75
CA LEU A 386 24.81 -8.43 -17.33
C LEU A 386 25.49 -7.12 -16.94
N ALA A 387 26.60 -7.18 -16.19
CA ALA A 387 27.23 -6.00 -15.61
C ALA A 387 28.25 -5.33 -16.55
N GLU A 388 28.89 -6.09 -17.42
CA GLU A 388 30.08 -5.65 -18.16
C GLU A 388 29.90 -5.65 -19.68
N PHE A 389 28.91 -6.37 -20.24
CA PHE A 389 28.67 -6.34 -21.68
C PHE A 389 28.41 -4.89 -22.15
N PRO A 390 29.09 -4.39 -23.19
CA PRO A 390 28.98 -2.99 -23.61
C PRO A 390 27.55 -2.54 -23.89
N GLY A 391 26.73 -3.38 -24.54
CA GLY A 391 25.32 -3.11 -24.79
C GLY A 391 24.51 -2.88 -23.53
N ASN A 392 24.80 -3.66 -22.47
CA ASN A 392 24.15 -3.51 -21.17
C ASN A 392 24.57 -2.24 -20.46
N ARG A 393 25.71 -1.63 -20.79
CA ARG A 393 25.99 -0.27 -20.33
C ARG A 393 25.02 0.73 -20.96
N VAL A 394 24.42 0.48 -22.12
CA VAL A 394 23.48 1.41 -22.75
C VAL A 394 22.04 1.09 -22.40
N THR A 395 21.60 -0.15 -22.65
CA THR A 395 20.18 -0.51 -22.61
C THR A 395 19.63 -0.76 -21.21
N SER A 396 20.49 -1.15 -20.26
CA SER A 396 20.07 -1.49 -18.88
C SER A 396 19.38 -0.34 -18.15
N VAL A 397 19.72 0.91 -18.46
CA VAL A 397 19.11 2.10 -17.83
C VAL A 397 17.60 2.17 -18.08
N SER A 398 17.14 1.57 -19.17
CA SER A 398 15.73 1.39 -19.54
C SER A 398 15.14 0.06 -19.09
N GLY A 399 15.95 -0.77 -18.41
CA GLY A 399 15.61 -2.09 -17.93
C GLY A 399 15.53 -3.18 -19.01
N VAL A 400 16.33 -3.07 -20.08
CA VAL A 400 16.52 -4.11 -21.10
C VAL A 400 17.96 -4.59 -21.09
N TYR A 401 18.18 -5.89 -20.94
CA TYR A 401 19.50 -6.49 -20.83
C TYR A 401 19.70 -7.62 -21.82
N PHE A 402 20.88 -7.67 -22.44
CA PHE A 402 21.39 -8.83 -23.16
C PHE A 402 21.93 -9.86 -22.15
N THR A 403 21.51 -11.12 -22.26
CA THR A 403 22.01 -12.20 -21.39
C THR A 403 23.05 -13.08 -22.11
N ALA A 404 23.72 -13.93 -21.34
CA ALA A 404 24.64 -14.93 -21.87
C ALA A 404 23.95 -16.17 -22.46
N ASN A 405 22.61 -16.21 -22.47
CA ASN A 405 21.86 -17.36 -22.98
C ASN A 405 21.83 -17.31 -24.50
N VAL A 406 22.07 -18.44 -25.14
CA VAL A 406 21.91 -18.65 -26.58
C VAL A 406 20.51 -19.16 -26.81
N GLU A 407 19.89 -18.78 -27.92
CA GLU A 407 18.66 -19.46 -28.31
C GLU A 407 18.47 -19.74 -29.78
N GLU A 408 17.37 -20.46 -30.03
CA GLU A 408 17.14 -21.22 -31.24
C GLU A 408 16.77 -20.30 -32.40
N ASN A 409 17.21 -20.73 -33.58
CA ASN A 409 16.88 -20.12 -34.84
C ASN A 409 15.53 -20.66 -35.32
N GLY A 410 14.76 -19.83 -36.01
CA GLY A 410 13.42 -20.23 -36.43
C GLY A 410 12.63 -19.11 -37.09
N ILE A 411 11.39 -19.46 -37.45
CA ILE A 411 10.40 -18.51 -37.92
C ILE A 411 9.44 -18.28 -36.77
N PHE A 412 9.44 -17.07 -36.23
CA PHE A 412 8.66 -16.74 -35.04
C PHE A 412 7.42 -15.93 -35.44
N PRO A 413 6.21 -16.36 -35.07
CA PRO A 413 5.00 -15.59 -35.32
C PRO A 413 4.98 -14.33 -34.46
N VAL A 414 4.58 -13.22 -35.07
CA VAL A 414 4.22 -12.00 -34.36
C VAL A 414 2.83 -12.20 -33.78
N GLN A 415 2.70 -12.02 -32.46
CA GLN A 415 1.41 -12.21 -31.78
C GLN A 415 0.48 -11.02 -32.04
N GLU A 416 -0.83 -11.27 -32.14
CA GLU A 416 -1.81 -10.19 -32.28
C GLU A 416 -1.84 -9.30 -31.02
N LYS A 417 -1.66 -9.91 -29.85
CA LYS A 417 -1.57 -9.23 -28.56
C LYS A 417 -0.11 -9.13 -28.14
N MET A 418 0.25 -8.02 -27.49
CA MET A 418 1.57 -7.83 -26.90
C MET A 418 1.95 -9.05 -26.04
N PRO A 419 3.09 -9.72 -26.32
CA PRO A 419 3.52 -10.87 -25.56
C PRO A 419 3.74 -10.53 -24.09
N LYS A 420 3.64 -11.54 -23.22
CA LYS A 420 3.97 -11.39 -21.81
C LYS A 420 5.48 -11.34 -21.61
N VAL A 421 5.91 -10.55 -20.63
CA VAL A 421 7.28 -10.63 -20.10
C VAL A 421 7.43 -11.99 -19.41
N PRO A 422 8.52 -12.73 -19.66
CA PRO A 422 8.77 -14.01 -19.00
C PRO A 422 8.76 -13.87 -17.48
N LEU A 423 8.20 -14.88 -16.80
CA LEU A 423 8.19 -14.90 -15.34
C LEU A 423 9.62 -14.96 -14.78
N ILE A 424 10.50 -15.70 -15.45
CA ILE A 424 11.92 -15.89 -15.12
C ILE A 424 12.74 -15.86 -16.41
N THR A 425 13.92 -15.25 -16.32
CA THR A 425 14.98 -15.36 -17.31
C THR A 425 16.27 -15.65 -16.56
N GLN A 426 16.93 -16.76 -16.88
CA GLN A 426 18.21 -17.11 -16.27
C GLN A 426 19.25 -16.06 -16.68
N HIS A 427 19.85 -15.39 -15.72
CA HIS A 427 20.67 -14.21 -16.00
C HIS A 427 22.14 -14.39 -15.64
N GLY A 428 22.47 -15.48 -14.93
CA GLY A 428 23.85 -15.90 -14.66
C GLY A 428 24.62 -15.08 -13.62
N LEU A 429 23.97 -14.20 -12.84
CA LEU A 429 24.66 -13.44 -11.79
C LEU A 429 25.18 -14.37 -10.68
N ASP A 430 26.37 -14.09 -10.17
CA ASP A 430 26.96 -14.78 -9.02
C ASP A 430 26.43 -14.21 -7.69
N ILE A 431 25.18 -14.56 -7.37
CA ILE A 431 24.51 -14.14 -6.13
C ILE A 431 25.25 -14.67 -4.89
N GLU A 432 25.83 -15.87 -4.96
CA GLU A 432 26.62 -16.41 -3.85
C GLU A 432 27.88 -15.57 -3.60
N GLY A 433 28.60 -15.18 -4.65
CA GLY A 433 29.72 -14.25 -4.57
C GLY A 433 29.33 -12.89 -4.00
N ASP A 434 28.20 -12.33 -4.44
CA ASP A 434 27.66 -11.09 -3.89
C ASP A 434 27.35 -11.20 -2.39
N LEU A 435 26.75 -12.31 -1.97
CA LEU A 435 26.47 -12.57 -0.56
C LEU A 435 27.74 -12.77 0.27
N LYS A 436 28.77 -13.44 -0.28
CA LYS A 436 30.09 -13.54 0.37
C LYS A 436 30.70 -12.16 0.60
N ASN A 437 30.56 -11.24 -0.36
CA ASN A 437 31.04 -9.86 -0.22
C ASN A 437 30.24 -9.08 0.83
N LEU A 438 28.90 -9.15 0.78
CA LEU A 438 28.01 -8.44 1.71
C LEU A 438 28.17 -8.94 3.16
N LEU A 439 28.31 -10.25 3.35
CA LEU A 439 28.33 -10.91 4.66
C LEU A 439 29.75 -11.11 5.22
N ASN A 440 30.79 -10.65 4.52
CA ASN A 440 32.17 -10.85 4.95
C ASN A 440 32.43 -10.29 6.36
N GLY A 441 32.84 -11.15 7.29
CA GLY A 441 33.09 -10.78 8.68
C GLY A 441 31.85 -10.43 9.51
N VAL A 442 30.64 -10.69 8.99
CA VAL A 442 29.37 -10.47 9.70
C VAL A 442 28.90 -11.79 10.30
N THR A 443 28.66 -11.81 11.61
CA THR A 443 28.21 -13.03 12.33
C THR A 443 26.73 -12.99 12.67
N THR A 444 26.19 -11.81 12.98
CA THR A 444 24.80 -11.61 13.38
C THR A 444 24.26 -10.27 12.84
N PHE A 445 22.95 -10.23 12.62
CA PHE A 445 22.17 -9.00 12.43
C PHE A 445 21.54 -8.60 13.77
N CYS A 446 21.65 -7.33 14.18
CA CYS A 446 21.14 -6.85 15.46
C CYS A 446 19.78 -6.14 15.31
N PHE A 447 18.81 -6.55 16.13
CA PHE A 447 17.42 -6.06 16.15
C PHE A 447 16.97 -5.54 17.52
N LYS A 448 17.89 -5.34 18.46
CA LYS A 448 17.55 -4.84 19.79
C LYS A 448 16.68 -3.57 19.70
N ASP A 449 15.51 -3.63 20.35
CA ASP A 449 14.48 -2.59 20.37
C ASP A 449 13.88 -2.23 18.99
N MET A 450 13.89 -3.16 18.03
CA MET A 450 13.42 -2.95 16.65
C MET A 450 12.59 -4.14 16.16
N ILE A 451 11.49 -3.85 15.44
CA ILE A 451 10.69 -4.86 14.74
C ILE A 451 10.85 -4.63 13.24
N PRO A 452 11.63 -5.44 12.51
CA PRO A 452 11.77 -5.30 11.06
C PRO A 452 10.47 -5.66 10.35
N SER A 453 10.18 -5.00 9.23
CA SER A 453 9.11 -5.45 8.33
C SER A 453 9.58 -6.66 7.49
N ASN A 454 8.65 -7.41 6.90
CA ASN A 454 9.01 -8.40 5.88
C ASN A 454 9.20 -7.75 4.50
N LEU A 455 10.19 -8.23 3.74
CA LEU A 455 10.49 -7.80 2.36
C LEU A 455 9.94 -8.82 1.35
N LEU A 456 9.19 -8.32 0.36
CA LEU A 456 8.83 -9.06 -0.84
C LEU A 456 9.94 -8.87 -1.89
N ILE A 457 10.72 -9.93 -2.13
CA ILE A 457 11.75 -9.97 -3.17
C ILE A 457 11.11 -10.52 -4.45
N HIS A 458 10.80 -9.64 -5.40
CA HIS A 458 9.99 -9.96 -6.57
C HIS A 458 10.60 -9.57 -7.92
N GLY A 459 11.75 -8.89 -7.96
CA GLY A 459 12.43 -8.54 -9.20
C GLY A 459 13.35 -9.66 -9.69
N ASN A 460 13.50 -9.79 -11.01
CA ASN A 460 14.44 -10.76 -11.61
C ASN A 460 15.91 -10.55 -11.19
N LEU A 461 16.25 -9.34 -10.74
CA LEU A 461 17.61 -8.97 -10.32
C LEU A 461 17.70 -8.66 -8.83
N ALA A 462 16.66 -8.99 -8.06
CA ALA A 462 16.60 -8.81 -6.63
C ALA A 462 16.81 -10.15 -5.91
N PHE A 463 17.46 -10.13 -4.76
CA PHE A 463 17.77 -11.32 -3.99
C PHE A 463 17.75 -11.03 -2.48
N PRO A 464 17.40 -12.02 -1.64
CA PRO A 464 17.47 -11.88 -0.19
C PRO A 464 18.93 -11.85 0.29
N VAL A 465 19.20 -11.08 1.36
CA VAL A 465 20.51 -11.04 2.04
C VAL A 465 20.37 -11.51 3.49
N GLY A 466 19.36 -10.99 4.20
CA GLY A 466 18.99 -11.42 5.55
C GLY A 466 17.61 -12.07 5.51
N ILE A 467 17.54 -13.37 5.86
CA ILE A 467 16.32 -14.17 5.78
C ILE A 467 16.20 -15.13 6.96
N THR A 468 14.99 -15.30 7.49
CA THR A 468 14.68 -16.24 8.56
C THR A 468 14.56 -17.68 8.07
N ASP A 469 14.43 -18.65 8.99
CA ASP A 469 14.15 -20.05 8.65
C ASP A 469 12.73 -20.24 8.10
N SER A 470 11.81 -19.32 8.41
CA SER A 470 10.46 -19.22 7.84
C SER A 470 10.40 -18.43 6.51
N PHE A 471 11.56 -18.17 5.90
CA PHE A 471 11.70 -17.44 4.63
C PHE A 471 11.23 -15.97 4.65
N GLN A 472 11.15 -15.34 5.83
CA GLN A 472 10.85 -13.91 5.96
C GLN A 472 12.14 -13.12 5.74
N CYS A 473 12.14 -12.20 4.78
CA CYS A 473 13.32 -11.43 4.40
C CYS A 473 13.32 -10.08 5.11
N PHE A 474 14.42 -9.70 5.77
CA PHE A 474 14.55 -8.43 6.48
C PHE A 474 15.66 -7.52 5.90
N VAL A 475 16.55 -8.05 5.07
CA VAL A 475 17.48 -7.26 4.23
C VAL A 475 17.49 -7.88 2.83
N GLY A 476 17.30 -7.04 1.80
CA GLY A 476 17.32 -7.45 0.40
C GLY A 476 18.29 -6.59 -0.41
N ALA A 477 18.75 -7.11 -1.55
CA ALA A 477 19.60 -6.38 -2.48
C ALA A 477 19.12 -6.57 -3.92
N ALA A 478 19.45 -5.63 -4.79
CA ALA A 478 19.09 -5.71 -6.20
C ALA A 478 20.08 -5.00 -7.11
N TYR A 479 20.21 -5.50 -8.34
CA TYR A 479 20.78 -4.76 -9.46
C TYR A 479 19.68 -4.01 -10.22
N TYR A 480 19.96 -2.77 -10.63
CA TYR A 480 19.05 -2.03 -11.50
C TYR A 480 19.79 -1.01 -12.35
N GLY A 481 19.53 -1.02 -13.66
CA GLY A 481 20.36 -0.33 -14.63
C GLY A 481 21.82 -0.69 -14.46
N ARG A 482 22.64 0.34 -14.26
CA ARG A 482 24.08 0.23 -13.97
C ARG A 482 24.40 0.26 -12.47
N GLY A 483 23.38 0.40 -11.62
CA GLY A 483 23.48 0.63 -10.18
C GLY A 483 23.10 -0.59 -9.35
N ARG A 484 23.16 -0.39 -8.03
CA ARG A 484 22.95 -1.43 -7.02
C ARG A 484 22.19 -0.84 -5.83
N VAL A 485 21.32 -1.64 -5.24
CA VAL A 485 20.43 -1.23 -4.15
C VAL A 485 20.53 -2.23 -3.00
N VAL A 486 20.60 -1.73 -1.77
CA VAL A 486 20.43 -2.52 -0.54
C VAL A 486 19.30 -1.91 0.27
N VAL A 487 18.34 -2.76 0.64
CA VAL A 487 17.11 -2.38 1.33
C VAL A 487 17.09 -2.99 2.73
N PHE A 488 16.84 -2.15 3.72
CA PHE A 488 16.66 -2.54 5.12
C PHE A 488 15.18 -2.38 5.48
N SER A 489 14.60 -3.42 6.06
CA SER A 489 13.20 -3.41 6.51
C SER A 489 12.95 -2.63 7.82
N HIS A 490 13.99 -1.97 8.34
CA HIS A 490 13.94 -1.03 9.44
C HIS A 490 15.12 -0.05 9.31
N GLU A 491 14.86 1.25 9.38
CA GLU A 491 15.84 2.33 9.27
C GLU A 491 16.86 2.32 10.42
N GLY A 492 16.47 1.84 11.60
CA GLY A 492 17.37 1.72 12.74
C GLY A 492 18.58 0.83 12.47
N MET A 493 18.49 -0.11 11.52
CA MET A 493 19.62 -0.94 11.10
C MET A 493 20.74 -0.13 10.44
N LEU A 494 20.39 0.98 9.75
CA LEU A 494 21.36 1.87 9.11
C LEU A 494 22.16 2.71 10.13
N ASN A 495 21.62 2.91 11.33
CA ASN A 495 22.21 3.74 12.38
C ASN A 495 22.80 2.94 13.55
N ARG A 496 22.83 1.61 13.46
CA ARG A 496 23.28 0.77 14.59
C ARG A 496 24.79 0.51 14.52
N PRO A 497 25.58 0.84 15.56
CA PRO A 497 27.03 0.56 15.57
C PRO A 497 27.38 -0.93 15.44
N SER A 498 26.56 -1.82 15.99
CA SER A 498 26.74 -3.28 15.84
C SER A 498 26.59 -3.77 14.40
N MET A 499 25.95 -2.97 13.53
CA MET A 499 25.80 -3.25 12.10
C MET A 499 26.97 -2.71 11.25
N LYS A 500 27.99 -2.07 11.86
CA LYS A 500 29.08 -1.37 11.16
C LYS A 500 29.72 -2.21 10.06
N THR A 501 30.14 -3.44 10.34
CA THR A 501 30.81 -4.31 9.35
C THR A 501 29.93 -4.54 8.12
N PHE A 502 28.66 -4.90 8.33
CA PHE A 502 27.71 -5.12 7.24
C PHE A 502 27.45 -3.83 6.44
N LEU A 503 27.28 -2.70 7.12
CA LEU A 503 27.05 -1.41 6.47
C LEU A 503 28.23 -0.99 5.59
N LEU A 504 29.47 -1.20 6.04
CA LEU A 504 30.66 -0.93 5.24
C LEU A 504 30.76 -1.85 4.02
N ASN A 505 30.46 -3.15 4.19
CA ASN A 505 30.39 -4.09 3.06
C ASN A 505 29.31 -3.69 2.06
N ALA A 506 28.12 -3.31 2.54
CA ALA A 506 27.02 -2.84 1.71
C ALA A 506 27.39 -1.58 0.93
N ILE A 507 28.02 -0.59 1.58
CA ILE A 507 28.53 0.62 0.92
C ILE A 507 29.53 0.26 -0.16
N ASN A 508 30.52 -0.59 0.13
CA ASN A 508 31.50 -1.01 -0.86
C ASN A 508 30.85 -1.74 -2.04
N TRP A 509 29.88 -2.62 -1.76
CA TRP A 509 29.15 -3.36 -2.77
C TRP A 509 28.33 -2.45 -3.68
N VAL A 510 27.57 -1.49 -3.12
CA VAL A 510 26.78 -0.56 -3.96
C VAL A 510 27.63 0.49 -4.66
N THR A 511 28.81 0.81 -4.12
CA THR A 511 29.81 1.67 -4.78
C THR A 511 30.33 0.99 -6.04
N ALA A 512 30.44 -0.34 -6.04
CA ALA A 512 30.92 -1.15 -7.17
C ALA A 512 32.26 -0.64 -7.73
N GLY A 513 33.17 -0.21 -6.85
CA GLY A 513 34.47 0.36 -7.22
C GLY A 513 34.42 1.76 -7.84
N LYS A 514 33.23 2.35 -8.03
CA LYS A 514 33.06 3.71 -8.55
C LYS A 514 33.39 4.71 -7.44
N GLY A 515 34.60 5.29 -7.48
CA GLY A 515 35.00 6.34 -6.53
C GLY A 515 34.00 7.49 -6.49
N GLY A 516 33.96 8.23 -5.38
CA GLY A 516 33.04 9.36 -5.21
C GLY A 516 32.64 9.54 -3.74
N LYS A 517 31.83 10.57 -3.47
CA LYS A 517 31.32 10.84 -2.13
C LYS A 517 30.02 10.08 -1.87
N VAL A 518 29.87 9.58 -0.65
CA VAL A 518 28.62 9.02 -0.12
C VAL A 518 27.77 10.16 0.46
N GLY A 519 26.58 10.37 -0.08
CA GLY A 519 25.60 11.29 0.51
C GLY A 519 24.75 10.56 1.54
N VAL A 520 24.67 11.11 2.75
CA VAL A 520 23.92 10.52 3.86
C VAL A 520 22.81 11.49 4.25
N GLY A 521 21.55 11.04 4.24
CA GLY A 521 20.44 11.88 4.69
C GLY A 521 20.56 12.24 6.17
N ASP A 522 20.07 13.42 6.54
CA ASP A 522 20.25 14.03 7.88
C ASP A 522 19.76 13.16 9.05
N GLN A 523 18.82 12.24 8.79
CA GLN A 523 18.30 11.27 9.75
C GLN A 523 19.28 10.11 10.07
N LEU A 524 20.35 9.94 9.29
CA LEU A 524 21.31 8.83 9.40
C LEU A 524 22.67 9.28 9.97
N LYS A 525 22.64 10.05 11.06
CA LYS A 525 23.86 10.66 11.65
C LYS A 525 24.88 9.63 12.14
N GLU A 526 24.41 8.51 12.68
CA GLU A 526 25.31 7.43 13.14
C GLU A 526 25.99 6.75 11.95
N LEU A 527 25.27 6.53 10.84
CA LEU A 527 25.88 6.05 9.59
C LEU A 527 26.98 7.01 9.11
N TYR A 528 26.70 8.31 9.08
CA TYR A 528 27.68 9.33 8.70
C TYR A 528 28.93 9.29 9.58
N SER A 529 28.76 9.16 10.91
CA SER A 529 29.87 8.99 11.85
C SER A 529 30.70 7.73 11.55
N MET A 530 30.05 6.59 11.31
CA MET A 530 30.72 5.33 10.98
C MET A 530 31.53 5.40 9.69
N LEU A 531 31.00 6.07 8.66
CA LEU A 531 31.69 6.25 7.38
C LEU A 531 32.93 7.13 7.51
N ASN A 532 32.83 8.25 8.24
CA ASN A 532 33.99 9.11 8.52
C ASN A 532 35.08 8.38 9.30
N GLN A 533 34.70 7.60 10.32
CA GLN A 533 35.66 6.79 11.08
C GLN A 533 36.33 5.71 10.22
N ALA A 534 35.65 5.21 9.19
CA ALA A 534 36.19 4.26 8.23
C ALA A 534 36.99 4.93 7.10
N GLY A 535 37.14 6.26 7.11
CA GLY A 535 37.85 7.01 6.07
C GLY A 535 37.12 7.06 4.72
N ILE A 536 35.81 6.80 4.69
CA ILE A 536 34.99 6.85 3.47
C ILE A 536 34.53 8.30 3.25
N PRO A 537 34.85 8.94 2.11
CA PRO A 537 34.41 10.30 1.83
C PRO A 537 32.88 10.39 1.83
N CYS A 538 32.32 11.12 2.78
CA CYS A 538 30.88 11.26 2.91
C CYS A 538 30.47 12.68 3.33
N GLU A 539 29.21 13.02 3.07
CA GLU A 539 28.62 14.29 3.47
C GLU A 539 27.14 14.11 3.85
N LEU A 540 26.67 14.91 4.80
CA LEU A 540 25.25 15.02 5.11
C LEU A 540 24.56 15.87 4.04
N THR A 541 23.66 15.27 3.26
CA THR A 541 23.00 15.93 2.12
C THR A 541 21.77 15.15 1.66
N ASP A 542 20.80 15.86 1.09
CA ASP A 542 19.83 15.28 0.16
C ASP A 542 20.53 14.81 -1.12
N LEU A 543 19.87 13.98 -1.94
CA LEU A 543 20.45 13.51 -3.19
C LEU A 543 20.86 14.71 -4.07
N LYS A 544 22.07 14.68 -4.63
CA LYS A 544 22.59 15.73 -5.53
C LYS A 544 23.58 15.15 -6.55
N PRO A 545 23.87 15.88 -7.65
CA PRO A 545 24.88 15.45 -8.62
C PRO A 545 26.26 15.27 -7.96
N GLY A 546 27.02 14.28 -8.45
CA GLY A 546 28.40 14.02 -8.00
C GLY A 546 28.55 13.00 -6.86
N LEU A 547 27.44 12.53 -6.29
CA LEU A 547 27.46 11.41 -5.34
C LEU A 547 27.68 10.07 -6.07
N SER A 548 28.37 9.13 -5.44
CA SER A 548 28.48 7.73 -5.91
C SER A 548 27.45 6.84 -5.21
N VAL A 549 27.14 7.13 -3.95
CA VAL A 549 26.15 6.41 -3.14
C VAL A 549 25.25 7.40 -2.42
N TYR A 550 23.97 7.06 -2.28
CA TYR A 550 23.01 7.80 -1.46
C TYR A 550 22.38 6.89 -0.41
N CYS A 551 22.37 7.34 0.84
CA CYS A 551 21.79 6.64 1.98
C CYS A 551 20.60 7.42 2.53
N CYS A 552 19.39 6.84 2.53
CA CYS A 552 18.19 7.53 2.98
C CYS A 552 17.20 6.63 3.74
N ASN A 553 16.18 7.24 4.35
CA ASN A 553 15.04 6.49 4.88
C ASN A 553 14.00 6.24 3.77
N ALA A 554 12.99 5.43 4.08
CA ALA A 554 11.94 5.03 3.16
C ALA A 554 10.60 5.77 3.42
N TYR A 555 10.62 6.89 4.14
CA TYR A 555 9.40 7.60 4.59
C TYR A 555 8.97 8.75 3.67
N SER A 556 9.67 8.98 2.56
CA SER A 556 9.36 10.03 1.59
C SER A 556 9.59 9.52 0.17
N ASP A 557 8.68 9.88 -0.74
CA ASP A 557 8.77 9.62 -2.18
C ASP A 557 9.13 10.90 -2.98
N ARG A 558 9.46 12.01 -2.30
CA ARG A 558 9.75 13.32 -2.91
C ARG A 558 10.88 13.24 -3.95
N GLU A 559 11.88 12.41 -3.69
CA GLU A 559 13.05 12.26 -4.56
C GLU A 559 12.98 11.04 -5.49
N LYS A 560 11.83 10.36 -5.56
CA LYS A 560 11.66 9.08 -6.27
C LYS A 560 12.24 9.08 -7.68
N GLU A 561 11.88 10.06 -8.52
CA GLU A 561 12.36 10.13 -9.90
C GLU A 561 13.88 10.38 -9.97
N ARG A 562 14.42 11.18 -9.03
CA ARG A 562 15.87 11.45 -8.95
C ARG A 562 16.63 10.20 -8.52
N ILE A 563 16.10 9.45 -7.55
CA ILE A 563 16.66 8.18 -7.08
C ILE A 563 16.63 7.13 -8.19
N HIS A 564 15.49 6.97 -8.88
CA HIS A 564 15.36 6.05 -10.00
C HIS A 564 16.41 6.32 -11.08
N LYS A 565 16.57 7.59 -11.47
CA LYS A 565 17.59 8.01 -12.43
C LYS A 565 19.00 7.78 -11.92
N PHE A 566 19.28 8.17 -10.68
CA PHE A 566 20.58 8.00 -10.04
C PHE A 566 21.03 6.54 -10.04
N VAL A 567 20.17 5.61 -9.60
CA VAL A 567 20.47 4.19 -9.59
C VAL A 567 20.59 3.65 -11.02
N SER A 568 19.66 4.00 -11.92
CA SER A 568 19.70 3.54 -13.33
C SER A 568 21.02 3.90 -14.02
N GLU A 569 21.54 5.12 -13.79
CA GLU A 569 22.79 5.62 -14.37
C GLU A 569 24.05 5.15 -13.64
N GLY A 570 23.90 4.45 -12.51
CA GLY A 570 25.00 3.72 -11.88
C GLY A 570 25.30 4.06 -10.43
N GLY A 571 24.49 4.89 -9.78
CA GLY A 571 24.58 5.19 -8.36
C GLY A 571 24.19 4.01 -7.47
N GLY A 572 24.78 3.98 -6.27
CA GLY A 572 24.44 3.02 -5.22
C GLY A 572 23.38 3.57 -4.26
N LEU A 573 22.38 2.77 -3.90
CA LEU A 573 21.34 3.18 -2.94
C LEU A 573 21.33 2.28 -1.71
N LEU A 574 21.44 2.88 -0.52
CA LEU A 574 21.06 2.25 0.74
C LEU A 574 19.79 2.93 1.25
N ILE A 575 18.74 2.15 1.48
CA ILE A 575 17.45 2.69 1.90
C ILE A 575 16.83 1.82 2.98
N GLY A 576 16.28 2.45 4.02
CA GLY A 576 15.71 1.73 5.16
C GLY A 576 14.41 2.32 5.70
N GLY A 577 13.50 1.47 6.13
CA GLY A 577 12.31 1.88 6.88
C GLY A 577 11.36 0.73 7.15
N GLN A 578 10.43 0.94 8.08
CA GLN A 578 9.44 -0.06 8.50
C GLN A 578 8.03 0.33 8.05
N ALA A 579 7.42 -0.50 7.20
CA ALA A 579 6.08 -0.24 6.69
C ALA A 579 4.97 -0.78 7.62
N TRP A 580 5.27 -1.71 8.54
CA TRP A 580 4.27 -2.19 9.52
C TRP A 580 3.77 -1.06 10.42
N TYR A 581 4.67 -0.21 10.93
CA TYR A 581 4.29 0.93 11.78
C TYR A 581 3.51 1.99 10.98
N TRP A 582 3.91 2.21 9.72
CA TRP A 582 3.15 3.07 8.82
C TRP A 582 1.74 2.52 8.58
N THR A 583 1.58 1.20 8.44
CA THR A 583 0.27 0.54 8.29
C THR A 583 -0.58 0.69 9.55
N TYR A 584 0.04 0.60 10.73
CA TYR A 584 -0.65 0.90 11.99
C TYR A 584 -1.21 2.32 12.03
N GLN A 585 -0.49 3.31 11.49
CA GLN A 585 -0.96 4.70 11.36
C GLN A 585 -1.94 4.91 10.20
N ASN A 586 -1.96 4.01 9.21
CA ASN A 586 -2.76 4.09 7.99
C ASN A 586 -3.49 2.75 7.77
N PRO A 587 -4.42 2.35 8.66
CA PRO A 587 -4.97 0.99 8.71
C PRO A 587 -5.81 0.62 7.47
N THR A 588 -6.22 1.61 6.68
CA THR A 588 -7.02 1.46 5.46
C THR A 588 -6.14 1.38 4.20
N ALA A 589 -4.84 1.61 4.35
CA ALA A 589 -3.90 1.76 3.26
C ALA A 589 -3.13 0.46 3.02
N CYS A 590 -2.89 0.13 1.75
CA CYS A 590 -2.09 -1.03 1.38
C CYS A 590 -0.61 -0.65 1.33
N ALA A 591 0.18 -1.10 2.31
CA ALA A 591 1.60 -0.76 2.44
C ALA A 591 2.41 -1.02 1.16
N ILE A 592 2.27 -2.19 0.53
CA ILE A 592 3.05 -2.54 -0.66
C ILE A 592 2.80 -1.59 -1.84
N ALA A 593 1.61 -0.99 -1.91
CA ALA A 593 1.21 -0.07 -2.96
C ALA A 593 1.44 1.41 -2.61
N GLN A 594 1.23 1.79 -1.34
CA GLN A 594 1.04 3.18 -0.94
C GLN A 594 2.13 3.72 0.00
N TYR A 595 2.88 2.85 0.69
CA TYR A 595 4.01 3.27 1.52
C TYR A 595 5.03 4.05 0.66
N PRO A 596 5.46 5.26 1.07
CA PRO A 596 6.31 6.13 0.24
C PRO A 596 7.57 5.43 -0.30
N GLY A 597 8.25 4.65 0.54
CA GLY A 597 9.42 3.87 0.15
C GLY A 597 9.14 2.87 -0.95
N ASN A 598 7.97 2.24 -0.96
CA ASN A 598 7.61 1.26 -1.99
C ASN A 598 7.36 1.89 -3.36
N LYS A 599 6.99 3.18 -3.42
CA LYS A 599 6.93 3.91 -4.69
C LYS A 599 8.32 4.05 -5.33
N ILE A 600 9.38 4.06 -4.52
CA ILE A 600 10.78 4.00 -4.97
C ILE A 600 11.17 2.55 -5.29
N LEU A 601 10.98 1.65 -4.32
CA LEU A 601 11.55 0.31 -4.32
C LEU A 601 10.92 -0.66 -5.33
N LYS A 602 9.63 -0.49 -5.68
CA LYS A 602 8.93 -1.37 -6.62
C LYS A 602 9.65 -1.52 -7.96
N LYS A 603 10.29 -0.44 -8.43
CA LYS A 603 11.06 -0.41 -9.68
C LYS A 603 12.32 -1.28 -9.61
N PHE A 604 12.86 -1.44 -8.41
CA PHE A 604 14.04 -2.26 -8.13
C PHE A 604 13.68 -3.70 -7.75
N GLY A 605 12.39 -4.07 -7.76
CA GLY A 605 11.98 -5.44 -7.51
C GLY A 605 11.93 -5.84 -6.04
N ILE A 606 11.88 -4.88 -5.12
CA ILE A 606 11.78 -5.11 -3.68
C ILE A 606 10.61 -4.29 -3.14
N GLY A 607 9.83 -4.84 -2.22
CA GLY A 607 8.80 -4.10 -1.49
C GLY A 607 8.81 -4.41 -0.01
N ILE A 608 8.63 -3.37 0.82
CA ILE A 608 8.51 -3.48 2.28
C ILE A 608 7.04 -3.71 2.62
N THR A 609 6.71 -4.88 3.14
CA THR A 609 5.33 -5.26 3.48
C THR A 609 4.87 -4.63 4.79
N GLY A 610 3.55 -4.56 5.01
CA GLY A 610 2.97 -4.08 6.28
C GLY A 610 3.08 -5.08 7.44
N GLU A 611 3.71 -6.23 7.24
CA GLU A 611 3.87 -7.29 8.24
C GLU A 611 5.20 -7.09 8.99
N GLY A 612 5.16 -7.07 10.33
CA GLY A 612 6.35 -7.14 11.17
C GLY A 612 6.84 -8.57 11.33
N ILE A 613 8.16 -8.76 11.36
CA ILE A 613 8.78 -10.06 11.63
C ILE A 613 9.02 -10.18 13.13
N ASN A 614 8.44 -11.22 13.74
CA ASN A 614 8.71 -11.56 15.13
C ASN A 614 9.96 -12.45 15.23
N LEU A 615 11.08 -11.88 15.66
CA LEU A 615 12.35 -12.59 15.79
C LEU A 615 12.54 -13.07 17.25
N PRO A 616 13.07 -14.29 17.48
CA PRO A 616 13.17 -14.90 18.82
C PRO A 616 14.24 -14.29 19.74
N GLY A 617 14.76 -13.08 19.44
CA GLY A 617 15.78 -12.42 20.26
C GLY A 617 16.24 -11.07 19.71
N GLU A 618 17.20 -10.45 20.42
CA GLU A 618 17.79 -9.14 20.06
C GLU A 618 18.73 -9.20 18.82
N SER A 619 19.02 -10.39 18.30
CA SER A 619 19.85 -10.61 17.11
C SER A 619 19.46 -11.88 16.35
N TYR A 620 19.85 -11.97 15.08
CA TYR A 620 19.66 -13.14 14.22
C TYR A 620 20.98 -13.57 13.57
N PRO A 621 21.34 -14.87 13.56
CA PRO A 621 22.59 -15.33 12.97
C PRO A 621 22.62 -15.16 11.45
N VAL A 622 23.80 -14.82 10.92
CA VAL A 622 24.02 -14.82 9.47
C VAL A 622 24.00 -16.26 8.94
N ARG A 623 23.28 -16.48 7.83
CA ARG A 623 23.23 -17.77 7.14
C ARG A 623 24.36 -17.89 6.11
N GLN A 624 24.74 -19.11 5.76
CA GLN A 624 25.74 -19.34 4.71
C GLN A 624 25.28 -18.77 3.37
N ALA A 625 26.19 -18.12 2.64
CA ALA A 625 25.90 -17.45 1.37
C ALA A 625 25.22 -18.39 0.35
N SER A 626 25.70 -19.63 0.21
CA SER A 626 25.11 -20.65 -0.68
C SER A 626 23.68 -21.02 -0.29
N ALA A 627 23.39 -21.10 1.01
CA ALA A 627 22.04 -21.39 1.52
C ALA A 627 21.07 -20.22 1.31
N VAL A 628 21.55 -18.97 1.36
CA VAL A 628 20.74 -17.79 1.06
C VAL A 628 20.51 -17.65 -0.44
N ALA A 629 21.54 -17.86 -1.27
CA ALA A 629 21.47 -17.79 -2.73
C ALA A 629 20.48 -18.80 -3.33
N SER A 630 20.34 -19.98 -2.70
CA SER A 630 19.40 -21.04 -3.08
C SER A 630 18.08 -21.01 -2.30
N SER A 631 17.84 -19.94 -1.53
CA SER A 631 16.63 -19.79 -0.72
C SER A 631 15.43 -19.33 -1.55
N TYR A 632 14.31 -19.11 -0.87
CA TYR A 632 13.05 -18.69 -1.48
C TYR A 632 13.20 -17.38 -2.28
N HIS A 633 12.75 -17.41 -3.53
CA HIS A 633 12.55 -16.24 -4.38
C HIS A 633 11.16 -16.31 -5.03
N PHE A 634 10.39 -15.22 -4.98
CA PHE A 634 8.97 -15.22 -5.36
C PHE A 634 8.72 -15.71 -6.79
N ARG A 635 9.48 -15.19 -7.77
CA ARG A 635 9.28 -15.56 -9.18
C ARG A 635 9.63 -17.01 -9.46
N GLU A 636 10.69 -17.52 -8.82
CA GLU A 636 11.10 -18.93 -8.92
C GLU A 636 10.03 -19.86 -8.35
N ALA A 637 9.57 -19.57 -7.13
CA ALA A 637 8.49 -20.34 -6.51
C ALA A 637 7.21 -20.32 -7.36
N LEU A 638 6.81 -19.16 -7.90
CA LEU A 638 5.62 -19.04 -8.75
C LEU A 638 5.77 -19.78 -10.08
N PHE A 639 6.96 -19.76 -10.69
CA PHE A 639 7.23 -20.48 -11.93
C PHE A 639 7.15 -21.99 -11.74
N GLN A 640 7.82 -22.51 -10.72
CA GLN A 640 7.80 -23.95 -10.41
C GLN A 640 6.39 -24.41 -10.04
N PHE A 641 5.65 -23.60 -9.27
CA PHE A 641 4.24 -23.87 -8.99
C PHE A 641 3.40 -23.89 -10.27
N LYS A 642 3.59 -22.92 -11.18
CA LYS A 642 2.89 -22.88 -12.45
C LYS A 642 3.17 -24.09 -13.33
N GLU A 643 4.43 -24.52 -13.41
CA GLU A 643 4.82 -25.70 -14.17
C GLU A 643 4.27 -27.00 -13.55
N HIS A 644 4.25 -27.11 -12.22
CA HIS A 644 3.58 -28.19 -11.48
C HIS A 644 2.09 -28.28 -11.85
N ILE A 645 1.35 -27.17 -11.75
CA ILE A 645 -0.09 -27.13 -12.11
C ILE A 645 -0.32 -27.45 -13.60
N ARG A 646 0.55 -26.96 -14.50
CA ARG A 646 0.43 -27.18 -15.94
C ARG A 646 0.71 -28.62 -16.34
N SER A 647 1.77 -29.21 -15.81
CA SER A 647 2.26 -30.56 -16.16
C SER A 647 1.59 -31.68 -15.38
N LYS A 648 0.92 -31.36 -14.25
CA LYS A 648 0.37 -32.32 -13.28
C LYS A 648 1.42 -33.23 -12.62
N GLN A 649 2.69 -32.83 -12.66
CA GLN A 649 3.77 -33.55 -11.98
C GLN A 649 3.97 -32.96 -10.59
N ALA A 650 4.09 -33.81 -9.57
CA ALA A 650 4.24 -33.38 -8.18
C ALA A 650 5.44 -32.43 -7.98
N LEU A 651 5.18 -31.30 -7.34
CA LEU A 651 6.19 -30.31 -6.96
C LEU A 651 7.21 -30.92 -5.99
N GLN A 652 8.49 -30.89 -6.37
CA GLN A 652 9.57 -31.46 -5.56
C GLN A 652 10.15 -30.43 -4.57
N PRO A 653 10.73 -30.87 -3.43
CA PRO A 653 11.49 -29.99 -2.56
C PRO A 653 12.66 -29.31 -3.30
N PRO A 654 13.01 -28.05 -2.96
CA PRO A 654 12.46 -27.27 -1.85
C PRO A 654 11.14 -26.55 -2.19
N TYR A 655 10.70 -26.52 -3.45
CA TYR A 655 9.54 -25.71 -3.87
C TYR A 655 8.23 -26.10 -3.18
N SER A 656 8.04 -27.39 -2.88
CA SER A 656 6.85 -27.87 -2.15
C SER A 656 6.77 -27.38 -0.70
N SER A 657 7.89 -27.04 -0.05
CA SER A 657 7.87 -26.47 1.31
C SER A 657 7.64 -24.96 1.32
N TRP A 658 7.57 -24.33 0.14
CA TRP A 658 7.40 -22.88 -0.02
C TRP A 658 5.96 -22.46 -0.29
N LEU A 659 5.01 -23.38 -0.43
CA LEU A 659 3.63 -23.07 -0.84
C LEU A 659 2.95 -22.09 0.12
N LYS A 660 3.12 -22.25 1.44
CA LYS A 660 2.56 -21.30 2.43
C LYS A 660 3.09 -19.88 2.21
N LYS A 661 4.39 -19.73 1.96
CA LYS A 661 5.03 -18.43 1.69
C LYS A 661 4.62 -17.86 0.33
N LEU A 662 4.57 -18.72 -0.68
CA LEU A 662 4.16 -18.37 -2.04
C LEU A 662 2.74 -17.80 -2.07
N GLY A 663 1.78 -18.44 -1.38
CA GLY A 663 0.40 -17.94 -1.31
C GLY A 663 0.32 -16.50 -0.77
N LYS A 664 1.02 -16.22 0.33
CA LYS A 664 1.07 -14.89 0.95
C LYS A 664 1.73 -13.84 0.05
N ASP A 665 2.83 -14.21 -0.58
CA ASP A 665 3.54 -13.31 -1.48
C ASP A 665 2.77 -13.06 -2.78
N CYS A 666 2.01 -14.04 -3.27
CA CYS A 666 1.09 -13.83 -4.38
C CYS A 666 0.02 -12.80 -4.00
N ALA A 667 -0.61 -12.95 -2.83
CA ALA A 667 -1.61 -12.00 -2.36
C ALA A 667 -1.03 -10.58 -2.20
N THR A 668 0.19 -10.49 -1.68
CA THR A 668 0.92 -9.22 -1.51
C THR A 668 1.29 -8.61 -2.87
N PHE A 669 1.86 -9.39 -3.79
CA PHE A 669 2.26 -8.93 -5.12
C PHE A 669 1.07 -8.44 -5.95
N LEU A 670 -0.07 -9.13 -5.85
CA LEU A 670 -1.30 -8.75 -6.54
C LEU A 670 -1.83 -7.38 -6.10
N SER A 671 -1.41 -6.90 -4.93
CA SER A 671 -1.75 -5.56 -4.44
C SER A 671 -0.83 -4.47 -5.00
N ILE A 672 0.25 -4.82 -5.70
CA ILE A 672 1.11 -3.86 -6.41
C ILE A 672 0.40 -3.38 -7.68
N PRO A 673 0.20 -2.06 -7.89
CA PRO A 673 -0.43 -1.56 -9.11
C PRO A 673 0.39 -1.91 -10.37
N ALA A 674 -0.24 -2.63 -11.31
CA ALA A 674 0.43 -3.17 -12.50
C ALA A 674 0.09 -2.46 -13.82
N THR A 675 -0.96 -1.63 -13.87
CA THR A 675 -1.58 -1.09 -15.11
C THR A 675 -0.59 -0.47 -16.12
N ASN A 676 0.48 0.14 -15.63
CA ASN A 676 1.50 0.81 -16.45
C ASN A 676 2.88 0.14 -16.39
N SER A 677 2.95 -1.13 -15.97
CA SER A 677 4.21 -1.89 -15.91
C SER A 677 4.04 -3.27 -16.57
N PRO A 678 4.52 -3.47 -17.81
CA PRO A 678 4.45 -4.77 -18.47
C PRO A 678 5.07 -5.93 -17.66
N PRO A 679 6.23 -5.77 -16.99
CA PRO A 679 6.78 -6.83 -16.13
C PRO A 679 5.92 -7.20 -14.91
N LEU A 680 5.15 -6.26 -14.35
CA LEU A 680 4.22 -6.54 -13.25
C LEU A 680 2.89 -7.10 -13.77
N SER A 681 2.35 -6.51 -14.84
CA SER A 681 1.11 -6.96 -15.49
C SER A 681 1.20 -8.39 -15.98
N SER A 682 2.34 -8.78 -16.55
CA SER A 682 2.57 -10.16 -17.03
C SER A 682 2.47 -11.19 -15.88
N VAL A 683 2.95 -10.83 -14.69
CA VAL A 683 2.87 -11.69 -13.49
C VAL A 683 1.44 -11.75 -12.94
N HIS A 684 0.70 -10.63 -12.94
CA HIS A 684 -0.74 -10.64 -12.62
C HIS A 684 -1.52 -11.52 -13.60
N GLU A 685 -1.22 -11.44 -14.90
CA GLU A 685 -1.83 -12.27 -15.93
C GLU A 685 -1.47 -13.76 -15.78
N ASP A 686 -0.25 -14.09 -15.38
CA ASP A 686 0.15 -15.48 -15.08
C ASP A 686 -0.63 -16.06 -13.88
N MET A 687 -0.81 -15.30 -12.80
CA MET A 687 -1.64 -15.72 -11.67
C MET A 687 -3.12 -15.85 -12.05
N LEU A 688 -3.64 -14.94 -12.88
CA LEU A 688 -4.99 -15.04 -13.43
C LEU A 688 -5.15 -16.32 -14.29
N GLN A 689 -4.13 -16.68 -15.07
CA GLN A 689 -4.14 -17.91 -15.86
C GLN A 689 -4.10 -19.16 -14.99
N LEU A 690 -3.35 -19.17 -13.89
CA LEU A 690 -3.34 -20.29 -12.93
C LEU A 690 -4.73 -20.57 -12.37
N ILE A 691 -5.44 -19.51 -11.98
CA ILE A 691 -6.83 -19.61 -11.51
C ILE A 691 -7.77 -20.10 -12.63
N LYS A 692 -7.46 -19.86 -13.91
CA LYS A 692 -8.25 -20.41 -15.01
C LYS A 692 -7.93 -21.89 -15.27
N LEU A 693 -6.65 -22.27 -15.27
CA LEU A 693 -6.18 -23.61 -15.66
C LEU A 693 -6.63 -24.71 -14.69
N ASN A 694 -6.56 -24.46 -13.38
CA ASN A 694 -6.81 -25.52 -12.40
C ASN A 694 -8.30 -25.89 -12.27
N PHE A 695 -9.21 -24.96 -12.59
CA PHE A 695 -10.65 -25.18 -12.38
C PHE A 695 -11.35 -25.89 -13.54
N PHE A 696 -10.77 -25.91 -14.75
CA PHE A 696 -11.25 -26.76 -15.85
C PHE A 696 -10.95 -28.25 -15.64
N GLN A 697 -10.24 -28.64 -14.56
CA GLN A 697 -9.75 -30.01 -14.36
C GLN A 697 -10.27 -30.70 -13.09
N LEU A 698 -11.03 -30.02 -12.23
CA LEU A 698 -11.69 -30.63 -11.07
C LEU A 698 -13.01 -31.31 -11.48
N GLU A 699 -12.94 -32.48 -12.12
CA GLU A 699 -14.05 -33.43 -12.06
C GLU A 699 -14.17 -33.92 -10.62
N LEU A 700 -15.15 -33.42 -9.87
CA LEU A 700 -15.53 -33.96 -8.57
C LEU A 700 -15.70 -35.49 -8.68
N THR A 701 -14.89 -36.23 -7.92
CA THR A 701 -14.96 -37.69 -7.89
C THR A 701 -16.35 -38.14 -7.44
N ARG A 702 -16.80 -39.30 -7.93
CA ARG A 702 -18.13 -39.87 -7.66
C ARG A 702 -18.44 -39.98 -6.16
N THR A 703 -17.41 -40.16 -5.33
CA THR A 703 -17.46 -40.24 -3.86
C THR A 703 -17.81 -38.90 -3.20
N GLN A 704 -17.30 -37.78 -3.72
CA GLN A 704 -17.62 -36.43 -3.22
C GLN A 704 -19.07 -36.02 -3.54
N ARG A 705 -19.66 -36.55 -4.62
CA ARG A 705 -21.10 -36.34 -4.94
C ARG A 705 -22.03 -37.05 -3.95
N ILE A 706 -21.63 -38.22 -3.43
CA ILE A 706 -22.46 -39.02 -2.52
C ILE A 706 -22.51 -38.37 -1.12
N MET A 707 -21.39 -37.84 -0.62
CA MET A 707 -21.34 -37.14 0.68
C MET A 707 -22.11 -35.81 0.72
N LEU A 708 -22.42 -35.21 -0.43
CA LEU A 708 -23.23 -33.99 -0.52
C LEU A 708 -24.73 -34.22 -0.23
N SER A 709 -25.18 -35.48 -0.19
CA SER A 709 -26.60 -35.84 -0.09
C SER A 709 -27.05 -36.35 1.29
N SER A 710 -26.13 -36.61 2.23
CA SER A 710 -26.43 -37.45 3.42
C SER A 710 -25.98 -36.92 4.80
N GLY A 711 -25.73 -35.61 4.97
CA GLY A 711 -25.31 -35.05 6.27
C GLY A 711 -26.44 -34.72 7.26
N THR A 712 -26.28 -35.08 8.53
CA THR A 712 -27.19 -34.80 9.67
C THR A 712 -27.18 -33.32 10.09
N SER A 713 -28.10 -32.93 10.98
CA SER A 713 -28.34 -31.55 11.47
C SER A 713 -27.06 -30.79 11.90
N SER A 714 -26.12 -31.45 12.58
CA SER A 714 -24.84 -30.84 13.00
C SER A 714 -23.87 -30.55 11.84
N SER A 715 -23.99 -31.27 10.72
CA SER A 715 -23.19 -31.06 9.50
C SER A 715 -23.65 -29.85 8.68
N ARG A 716 -24.88 -29.36 8.91
CA ARG A 716 -25.43 -28.17 8.22
C ARG A 716 -24.98 -26.86 8.87
N LYS A 717 -24.77 -26.87 10.19
CA LYS A 717 -24.29 -25.71 10.99
C LYS A 717 -22.91 -25.17 10.54
N ILE A 718 -22.15 -25.97 9.79
CA ILE A 718 -20.75 -25.72 9.45
C ILE A 718 -20.55 -25.32 7.96
N ALA A 719 -21.62 -25.32 7.16
CA ALA A 719 -21.53 -25.29 5.69
C ALA A 719 -21.78 -23.92 5.02
N LEU A 720 -21.60 -22.79 5.72
CA LEU A 720 -22.15 -21.50 5.28
C LEU A 720 -21.15 -20.43 4.79
N LEU A 721 -19.86 -20.74 4.69
CA LEU A 721 -18.86 -19.88 4.00
C LEU A 721 -18.08 -20.63 2.90
N CYS A 722 -18.54 -21.83 2.55
CA CYS A 722 -17.68 -22.89 2.04
C CYS A 722 -18.33 -23.69 0.89
N ARG A 723 -18.85 -22.98 -0.12
CA ARG A 723 -19.15 -23.54 -1.46
C ARG A 723 -18.23 -23.03 -2.56
N ILE A 724 -17.21 -22.29 -2.16
CA ILE A 724 -16.10 -21.88 -3.03
C ILE A 724 -14.95 -22.78 -2.61
N SER A 725 -14.32 -23.48 -3.55
CA SER A 725 -13.07 -24.27 -3.38
C SER A 725 -13.06 -25.55 -2.53
N GLY A 726 -14.16 -26.01 -1.92
CA GLY A 726 -14.15 -27.29 -1.18
C GLY A 726 -13.50 -27.25 0.21
N VAL A 727 -13.03 -26.08 0.67
CA VAL A 727 -12.77 -25.81 2.10
C VAL A 727 -14.06 -26.07 2.86
N ARG A 728 -14.04 -26.86 3.93
CA ARG A 728 -15.15 -26.98 4.91
C ARG A 728 -14.52 -27.17 6.28
N ALA A 729 -15.18 -26.80 7.38
CA ALA A 729 -14.58 -27.14 8.68
C ALA A 729 -14.41 -28.65 8.90
N SER A 730 -15.23 -29.47 8.20
CA SER A 730 -15.09 -30.92 8.15
C SER A 730 -13.96 -31.43 7.25
N ASN A 731 -13.33 -30.54 6.46
CA ASN A 731 -12.22 -30.84 5.55
C ASN A 731 -11.33 -29.59 5.39
N PRO A 732 -10.46 -29.30 6.38
CA PRO A 732 -9.57 -28.15 6.37
C PRO A 732 -8.62 -28.19 5.17
N ILE A 733 -8.19 -27.03 4.70
CA ILE A 733 -7.10 -26.93 3.72
C ILE A 733 -5.81 -26.63 4.46
N GLU A 734 -4.81 -27.48 4.31
CA GLU A 734 -3.47 -27.23 4.84
C GLU A 734 -2.87 -26.00 4.17
N SER A 735 -2.28 -25.10 4.97
CA SER A 735 -1.72 -23.84 4.47
C SER A 735 -0.56 -24.01 3.49
N ASN A 736 0.07 -25.19 3.48
CA ASN A 736 1.13 -25.57 2.55
C ASN A 736 0.61 -26.52 1.45
N SER A 737 -0.50 -26.14 0.81
CA SER A 737 -1.14 -26.88 -0.29
C SER A 737 -1.36 -25.99 -1.52
N ASP A 738 -1.64 -26.62 -2.67
CA ASP A 738 -1.96 -25.92 -3.92
C ASP A 738 -3.23 -25.08 -3.77
N GLU A 739 -4.24 -25.62 -3.08
CA GLU A 739 -5.51 -24.95 -2.84
C GLU A 739 -5.34 -23.70 -1.99
N ALA A 740 -4.48 -23.74 -0.96
CA ALA A 740 -4.20 -22.58 -0.12
C ALA A 740 -3.56 -21.44 -0.93
N VAL A 741 -2.63 -21.76 -1.85
CA VAL A 741 -2.01 -20.77 -2.75
C VAL A 741 -3.07 -20.10 -3.63
N LEU A 742 -3.96 -20.90 -4.24
CA LEU A 742 -4.99 -20.39 -5.15
C LEU A 742 -6.06 -19.55 -4.44
N ILE A 743 -6.48 -19.95 -3.23
CA ILE A 743 -7.43 -19.18 -2.43
C ILE A 743 -6.83 -17.82 -2.04
N GLN A 744 -5.55 -17.80 -1.66
CA GLN A 744 -4.85 -16.55 -1.34
C GLN A 744 -4.70 -15.61 -2.56
N MET A 745 -4.61 -16.16 -3.77
CA MET A 745 -4.62 -15.36 -5.01
C MET A 745 -6.02 -14.81 -5.36
N ALA A 746 -7.08 -15.61 -5.16
CA ALA A 746 -8.41 -15.32 -5.69
C ALA A 746 -9.01 -14.00 -5.16
N PHE A 747 -8.85 -13.73 -3.87
CA PHE A 747 -9.42 -12.52 -3.26
C PHE A 747 -8.75 -11.22 -3.74
N PRO A 748 -7.40 -11.08 -3.73
CA PRO A 748 -6.73 -9.93 -4.31
C PRO A 748 -6.95 -9.79 -5.83
N LEU A 749 -7.00 -10.89 -6.58
CA LEU A 749 -7.32 -10.84 -8.02
C LEU A 749 -8.73 -10.26 -8.26
N TYR A 750 -9.73 -10.69 -7.48
CA TYR A 750 -11.08 -10.11 -7.56
C TYR A 750 -11.09 -8.61 -7.27
N ASN A 751 -10.30 -8.18 -6.29
CA ASN A 751 -10.27 -6.78 -5.86
C ASN A 751 -9.53 -5.87 -6.85
N ASN A 752 -8.47 -6.38 -7.48
CA ASN A 752 -7.52 -5.56 -8.23
C ASN A 752 -7.63 -5.73 -9.76
N LEU A 753 -8.20 -6.84 -10.25
CA LEU A 753 -8.35 -7.10 -11.69
C LEU A 753 -9.82 -7.06 -12.12
N PRO A 754 -10.24 -6.08 -12.95
CA PRO A 754 -11.62 -5.95 -13.41
C PRO A 754 -12.14 -7.19 -14.16
N HIS A 755 -11.30 -7.78 -15.02
CA HIS A 755 -11.62 -8.97 -15.80
C HIS A 755 -11.75 -10.25 -14.94
N PHE A 756 -11.45 -10.18 -13.65
CA PHE A 756 -11.64 -11.33 -12.77
C PHE A 756 -13.11 -11.68 -12.60
N GLN A 757 -14.03 -10.72 -12.77
CA GLN A 757 -15.48 -10.98 -12.74
C GLN A 757 -15.91 -12.06 -13.75
N ASP A 758 -15.22 -12.16 -14.90
CA ASP A 758 -15.49 -13.19 -15.91
C ASP A 758 -15.10 -14.60 -15.43
N VAL A 759 -14.20 -14.68 -14.43
CA VAL A 759 -13.68 -15.93 -13.86
C VAL A 759 -14.50 -16.37 -12.64
N VAL A 760 -15.17 -15.44 -11.96
CA VAL A 760 -15.99 -15.69 -10.76
C VAL A 760 -16.97 -16.88 -10.92
N PRO A 761 -17.75 -17.01 -12.01
CA PRO A 761 -18.71 -18.11 -12.14
C PRO A 761 -18.04 -19.50 -12.11
N HIS A 762 -16.74 -19.56 -12.44
CA HIS A 762 -15.94 -20.78 -12.44
C HIS A 762 -15.35 -21.08 -11.05
N LEU A 763 -15.11 -20.04 -10.24
CA LEU A 763 -14.57 -20.13 -8.88
C LEU A 763 -15.63 -20.50 -7.86
N ILE A 764 -16.82 -19.91 -7.99
CA ILE A 764 -17.94 -20.14 -7.08
C ILE A 764 -19.03 -20.92 -7.78
N GLN A 765 -18.93 -22.25 -7.74
CA GLN A 765 -19.97 -23.11 -8.28
C GLN A 765 -21.15 -23.19 -7.32
N ASN A 766 -22.37 -23.16 -7.86
CA ASN A 766 -23.63 -23.27 -7.09
C ASN A 766 -23.80 -22.19 -6.01
N LEU A 767 -23.61 -20.91 -6.40
CA LEU A 767 -23.97 -19.77 -5.55
C LEU A 767 -25.42 -19.92 -5.07
N PRO A 768 -25.69 -19.81 -3.75
CA PRO A 768 -27.06 -19.67 -3.27
C PRO A 768 -27.71 -18.48 -3.97
N ASN A 769 -28.95 -18.66 -4.43
CA ASN A 769 -29.70 -17.56 -4.98
C ASN A 769 -30.14 -16.66 -3.82
N TYR A 770 -29.63 -15.44 -3.77
CA TYR A 770 -30.04 -14.43 -2.81
C TYR A 770 -30.98 -13.43 -3.52
N PRO A 771 -32.30 -13.47 -3.25
CA PRO A 771 -33.25 -12.50 -3.80
C PRO A 771 -32.80 -11.05 -3.57
N THR A 772 -32.82 -10.26 -4.63
CA THR A 772 -32.57 -8.82 -4.54
C THR A 772 -33.77 -8.13 -3.90
N ALA A 773 -33.51 -7.36 -2.84
CA ALA A 773 -34.50 -6.52 -2.20
C ALA A 773 -34.82 -5.30 -3.08
N PRO A 774 -36.05 -4.74 -3.00
CA PRO A 774 -36.31 -3.39 -3.49
C PRO A 774 -35.32 -2.38 -2.88
N PRO A 775 -35.05 -1.23 -3.54
CA PRO A 775 -34.22 -0.18 -2.96
C PRO A 775 -34.59 0.13 -1.52
N GLN A 776 -33.62 0.07 -0.61
CA GLN A 776 -33.81 0.31 0.82
C GLN A 776 -33.21 1.66 1.20
N VAL A 777 -33.96 2.47 1.94
CA VAL A 777 -33.46 3.73 2.51
C VAL A 777 -33.18 3.51 3.99
N ILE A 778 -31.91 3.45 4.36
CA ILE A 778 -31.44 3.20 5.73
C ILE A 778 -31.06 4.51 6.41
N GLN A 779 -31.58 4.71 7.63
CA GLN A 779 -31.21 5.84 8.48
C GLN A 779 -30.00 5.44 9.33
N ILE A 780 -28.91 6.20 9.20
CA ILE A 780 -27.66 5.94 9.90
C ILE A 780 -27.39 7.11 10.83
N ASN A 781 -27.25 6.84 12.13
CA ASN A 781 -26.74 7.81 13.08
C ASN A 781 -25.22 7.94 12.89
N GLY A 782 -24.79 9.01 12.23
CA GLY A 782 -23.39 9.35 11.95
C GLY A 782 -22.67 10.08 13.09
N ILE A 783 -23.27 10.20 14.28
CA ILE A 783 -22.59 10.71 15.47
C ILE A 783 -21.83 9.56 16.14
N ASN A 784 -20.55 9.80 16.48
CA ASN A 784 -19.71 8.85 17.17
C ASN A 784 -18.65 9.58 18.00
N GLU A 785 -18.78 9.63 19.33
CA GLU A 785 -17.84 10.35 20.20
C GLU A 785 -16.57 9.54 20.56
N GLY A 786 -16.66 8.21 20.42
CA GLY A 786 -15.59 7.27 20.77
C GLY A 786 -14.70 6.88 19.58
N ASP A 787 -14.07 5.70 19.69
CA ASP A 787 -13.32 5.06 18.60
C ASP A 787 -14.24 4.61 17.45
N GLU A 788 -13.69 4.08 16.35
CA GLU A 788 -14.44 3.65 15.14
C GLU A 788 -15.74 2.91 15.49
N ALA A 789 -16.86 3.13 14.81
CA ALA A 789 -18.12 2.45 15.13
C ALA A 789 -18.82 1.89 13.89
N TRP A 790 -19.34 0.66 13.98
CA TRP A 790 -20.06 0.02 12.87
C TRP A 790 -21.56 0.18 13.05
N ARG A 791 -22.24 0.66 12.00
CA ARG A 791 -23.70 0.79 11.93
C ARG A 791 -24.26 -0.32 11.06
N SER A 792 -25.07 -1.17 11.66
CA SER A 792 -25.77 -2.28 11.01
C SER A 792 -26.83 -1.77 10.04
N THR A 793 -27.00 -2.46 8.92
CA THR A 793 -27.96 -2.08 7.87
C THR A 793 -29.12 -3.06 7.71
N GLY A 794 -29.01 -4.27 8.26
CA GLY A 794 -29.93 -5.38 7.99
C GLY A 794 -29.87 -5.90 6.55
N LEU A 795 -28.82 -5.55 5.80
CA LEU A 795 -28.63 -5.94 4.40
C LEU A 795 -27.41 -6.85 4.23
N TYR A 796 -27.49 -7.70 3.21
CA TYR A 796 -26.45 -8.63 2.82
C TYR A 796 -26.06 -8.36 1.36
N VAL A 797 -24.77 -8.25 1.09
CA VAL A 797 -24.22 -8.20 -0.28
C VAL A 797 -24.00 -9.63 -0.74
N PRO A 798 -24.71 -10.10 -1.79
CA PRO A 798 -24.49 -11.44 -2.31
C PRO A 798 -23.06 -11.61 -2.87
N PRO A 799 -22.50 -12.83 -2.81
CA PRO A 799 -21.16 -13.08 -3.32
C PRO A 799 -21.02 -12.70 -4.78
N ALA A 800 -19.96 -11.95 -5.08
CA ALA A 800 -19.59 -11.41 -6.37
C ALA A 800 -20.70 -10.62 -7.11
N LYS A 801 -21.66 -10.05 -6.37
CA LYS A 801 -22.64 -9.10 -6.89
C LYS A 801 -22.26 -7.67 -6.50
N THR A 802 -22.52 -6.74 -7.41
CA THR A 802 -22.36 -5.30 -7.17
C THR A 802 -23.63 -4.74 -6.55
N VAL A 803 -23.45 -3.96 -5.48
CA VAL A 803 -24.48 -3.20 -4.78
C VAL A 803 -24.16 -1.73 -4.91
N SER A 804 -25.16 -0.91 -5.19
CA SER A 804 -25.01 0.54 -5.27
C SER A 804 -25.51 1.20 -3.99
N LEU A 805 -24.73 2.14 -3.45
CA LEU A 805 -25.08 2.98 -2.32
C LEU A 805 -25.12 4.44 -2.77
N LEU A 806 -26.18 5.14 -2.41
CA LEU A 806 -26.34 6.58 -2.60
C LEU A 806 -26.27 7.27 -1.24
N PHE A 807 -25.19 8.02 -1.04
CA PHE A 807 -24.90 8.83 0.13
C PHE A 807 -25.34 10.28 -0.08
N PRO A 808 -25.73 11.00 0.98
CA PRO A 808 -25.94 12.43 0.92
C PRO A 808 -24.60 13.18 0.85
N PRO A 809 -24.56 14.41 0.30
CA PRO A 809 -23.32 15.17 0.11
C PRO A 809 -22.49 15.37 1.38
N ASN A 810 -23.13 15.52 2.55
CA ASN A 810 -22.46 15.71 3.84
C ASN A 810 -21.70 14.46 4.32
N ALA A 811 -21.92 13.29 3.73
CA ALA A 811 -21.21 12.06 4.07
C ALA A 811 -19.86 11.91 3.36
N ILE A 812 -19.58 12.68 2.29
CA ILE A 812 -18.39 12.49 1.45
C ILE A 812 -17.12 13.00 2.12
N SER A 813 -17.18 14.15 2.79
CA SER A 813 -16.06 14.73 3.53
C SER A 813 -15.86 14.12 4.93
N ALA A 814 -16.67 13.12 5.28
CA ALA A 814 -16.78 12.62 6.63
C ALA A 814 -15.95 11.37 6.93
N GLN A 815 -15.14 10.92 5.97
CA GLN A 815 -14.25 9.75 6.12
C GLN A 815 -15.02 8.48 6.54
N LEU A 816 -16.29 8.35 6.10
CA LEU A 816 -17.07 7.15 6.32
C LEU A 816 -16.54 6.00 5.46
N GLN A 817 -16.78 4.77 5.89
CA GLN A 817 -16.50 3.59 5.08
C GLN A 817 -17.72 2.69 4.93
N VAL A 818 -17.76 1.93 3.84
CA VAL A 818 -18.66 0.81 3.64
C VAL A 818 -17.87 -0.47 3.91
N GLN A 819 -18.38 -1.35 4.77
CA GLN A 819 -17.79 -2.68 4.99
C GLN A 819 -18.75 -3.77 4.55
N ILE A 820 -18.21 -4.79 3.89
CA ILE A 820 -18.89 -6.05 3.57
C ILE A 820 -18.22 -7.17 4.36
N GLY A 821 -19.00 -7.91 5.15
CA GLY A 821 -18.54 -8.98 6.04
C GLY A 821 -18.48 -8.51 7.50
N CYS A 822 -18.83 -9.41 8.43
CA CYS A 822 -18.92 -9.13 9.88
C CYS A 822 -17.64 -9.49 10.66
N HIS A 823 -16.76 -10.31 10.10
CA HIS A 823 -15.53 -10.80 10.75
C HIS A 823 -14.45 -9.71 10.81
N SER A 824 -13.37 -9.94 11.57
CA SER A 824 -12.16 -9.10 11.58
C SER A 824 -10.88 -9.86 11.25
N ASP A 825 -10.90 -11.18 11.31
CA ASP A 825 -9.67 -11.98 11.37
C ASP A 825 -9.09 -12.29 10.00
N ASP A 826 -7.78 -12.06 9.89
CA ASP A 826 -6.92 -12.53 8.80
C ASP A 826 -6.26 -13.86 9.17
N LEU A 827 -6.66 -14.94 8.50
CA LEU A 827 -6.15 -16.29 8.75
C LEU A 827 -4.97 -16.67 7.84
N SER A 828 -4.34 -15.71 7.15
CA SER A 828 -3.25 -16.01 6.19
C SER A 828 -2.04 -16.69 6.85
N ASN A 829 -1.93 -16.60 8.18
CA ASN A 829 -0.88 -17.24 8.98
C ASN A 829 -1.27 -18.61 9.54
N ALA A 830 -2.56 -18.98 9.52
CA ALA A 830 -3.03 -20.22 10.09
C ALA A 830 -2.41 -21.43 9.39
N ASP A 831 -2.19 -22.52 10.13
CA ASP A 831 -1.63 -23.75 9.57
C ASP A 831 -2.65 -24.53 8.75
N ASN A 832 -3.93 -24.38 9.09
CA ASN A 832 -5.07 -24.95 8.38
C ASN A 832 -6.12 -23.87 8.17
N LEU A 833 -6.81 -23.91 7.03
CA LEU A 833 -7.87 -22.97 6.65
C LEU A 833 -9.22 -23.72 6.63
N LEU A 834 -10.14 -23.30 7.49
CA LEU A 834 -11.56 -23.75 7.53
C LEU A 834 -12.49 -22.82 6.74
N ARG A 835 -11.99 -21.64 6.39
CA ARG A 835 -12.59 -20.66 5.48
C ARG A 835 -11.49 -19.90 4.72
N PRO A 836 -11.82 -19.11 3.67
CA PRO A 836 -10.85 -18.21 3.05
C PRO A 836 -10.19 -17.28 4.08
N PRO A 837 -8.89 -16.94 3.92
CA PRO A 837 -8.14 -16.19 4.93
C PRO A 837 -8.74 -14.83 5.31
N VAL A 838 -9.12 -14.06 4.30
CA VAL A 838 -9.72 -12.72 4.44
C VAL A 838 -11.07 -12.71 3.74
N VAL A 839 -12.13 -12.46 4.52
CA VAL A 839 -13.53 -12.47 4.06
C VAL A 839 -14.23 -11.11 4.20
N ILE A 840 -13.46 -10.07 4.50
CA ILE A 840 -13.96 -8.69 4.63
C ILE A 840 -13.47 -7.79 3.51
N ARG A 841 -14.28 -6.79 3.16
CA ARG A 841 -13.86 -5.71 2.26
C ARG A 841 -14.38 -4.38 2.75
N ARG A 842 -13.50 -3.37 2.82
CA ARG A 842 -13.82 -1.99 3.19
C ARG A 842 -13.62 -1.05 2.00
N PHE A 843 -14.46 -0.03 1.91
CA PHE A 843 -14.43 1.00 0.88
C PHE A 843 -14.59 2.37 1.53
N GLU A 844 -13.70 3.30 1.24
CA GLU A 844 -13.90 4.69 1.64
C GLU A 844 -15.04 5.33 0.85
N VAL A 845 -15.92 6.07 1.52
CA VAL A 845 -17.00 6.82 0.89
C VAL A 845 -16.41 8.07 0.26
N THR A 846 -16.21 8.03 -1.06
CA THR A 846 -15.50 9.08 -1.80
C THR A 846 -16.38 9.81 -2.82
N SER A 847 -17.59 9.32 -3.06
CA SER A 847 -18.57 9.95 -3.95
C SER A 847 -20.00 9.63 -3.50
N GLU A 848 -20.97 10.44 -3.93
CA GLU A 848 -22.38 10.24 -3.57
C GLU A 848 -22.88 8.85 -4.01
N ARG A 849 -22.51 8.41 -5.20
CA ARG A 849 -22.86 7.08 -5.70
C ARG A 849 -21.66 6.16 -5.67
N MET A 850 -21.67 5.23 -4.71
CA MET A 850 -20.67 4.17 -4.58
C MET A 850 -21.20 2.86 -5.16
N GLU A 851 -20.31 2.07 -5.76
CA GLU A 851 -20.56 0.68 -6.13
C GLU A 851 -19.58 -0.22 -5.39
N VAL A 852 -20.12 -1.20 -4.65
CA VAL A 852 -19.34 -2.09 -3.80
C VAL A 852 -19.69 -3.54 -4.11
N SER A 853 -18.72 -4.43 -3.97
CA SER A 853 -18.91 -5.88 -4.18
C SER A 853 -17.91 -6.66 -3.35
N SER A 854 -18.15 -7.93 -3.09
CA SER A 854 -17.18 -8.80 -2.40
C SER A 854 -17.22 -10.18 -3.05
N LEU A 855 -16.06 -10.81 -3.29
CA LEU A 855 -16.01 -12.18 -3.80
C LEU A 855 -16.82 -13.13 -2.92
N TRP A 856 -16.74 -12.95 -1.61
CA TRP A 856 -17.34 -13.82 -0.59
C TRP A 856 -18.75 -13.40 -0.17
N GLY A 857 -19.17 -12.18 -0.53
CA GLY A 857 -20.37 -11.55 0.03
C GLY A 857 -20.20 -11.21 1.51
N GLY A 858 -21.27 -10.79 2.17
CA GLY A 858 -21.25 -10.46 3.60
C GLY A 858 -22.33 -9.48 4.03
N LEU A 859 -22.55 -9.35 5.34
CA LEU A 859 -23.38 -8.29 5.90
C LEU A 859 -22.80 -6.91 5.55
N LEU A 860 -23.68 -5.95 5.29
CA LEU A 860 -23.31 -4.60 4.89
C LEU A 860 -23.33 -3.67 6.10
N TYR A 861 -22.25 -2.91 6.29
CA TYR A 861 -22.10 -1.95 7.39
C TYR A 861 -21.67 -0.58 6.88
N ILE A 862 -22.10 0.46 7.58
CA ILE A 862 -21.52 1.80 7.48
C ILE A 862 -20.61 2.01 8.69
N VAL A 863 -19.33 2.23 8.43
CA VAL A 863 -18.29 2.43 9.45
C VAL A 863 -18.06 3.93 9.63
N LEU A 864 -18.15 4.38 10.87
CA LEU A 864 -17.92 5.76 11.27
C LEU A 864 -16.51 5.90 11.84
N PRO A 865 -15.75 6.93 11.46
CA PRO A 865 -14.45 7.19 12.07
C PRO A 865 -14.61 7.66 13.53
N LYS A 866 -13.50 7.69 14.25
CA LYS A 866 -13.41 8.26 15.59
C LYS A 866 -13.88 9.72 15.58
N LYS A 867 -14.70 10.11 16.57
CA LYS A 867 -15.21 11.49 16.72
C LYS A 867 -16.03 11.99 15.51
N SER A 868 -16.76 11.11 14.83
CA SER A 868 -17.63 11.50 13.71
C SER A 868 -18.79 12.39 14.18
N SER A 869 -19.07 13.45 13.42
CA SER A 869 -20.07 14.47 13.75
C SER A 869 -21.05 14.76 12.59
N VAL A 870 -21.19 13.81 11.66
CA VAL A 870 -21.99 13.96 10.43
C VAL A 870 -23.48 14.14 10.70
N GLY A 871 -23.94 13.76 11.89
CA GLY A 871 -25.37 13.70 12.21
C GLY A 871 -26.04 12.50 11.55
N ASN A 872 -27.38 12.51 11.54
CA ASN A 872 -28.15 11.46 10.89
C ASN A 872 -28.05 11.60 9.37
N ILE A 873 -27.75 10.49 8.68
CA ILE A 873 -27.70 10.42 7.22
C ILE A 873 -28.64 9.34 6.69
N SER A 874 -29.20 9.60 5.52
CA SER A 874 -30.06 8.68 4.81
C SER A 874 -29.30 8.08 3.63
N VAL A 875 -29.01 6.78 3.68
CA VAL A 875 -28.28 6.08 2.61
C VAL A 875 -29.25 5.19 1.85
N THR A 876 -29.29 5.30 0.52
CA THR A 876 -30.13 4.41 -0.31
C THR A 876 -29.29 3.26 -0.85
N VAL A 877 -29.70 2.01 -0.61
CA VAL A 877 -28.98 0.81 -1.03
C VAL A 877 -29.80 0.05 -2.08
N GLN A 878 -29.17 -0.30 -3.20
CA GLN A 878 -29.79 -1.00 -4.34
C GLN A 878 -28.98 -2.24 -4.72
N GLY A 879 -29.67 -3.36 -4.98
CA GLY A 879 -29.03 -4.61 -5.41
C GLY A 879 -28.66 -5.58 -4.27
N ALA A 880 -28.82 -5.18 -3.01
CA ALA A 880 -28.57 -6.01 -1.84
C ALA A 880 -29.73 -6.99 -1.56
N SER A 881 -29.50 -7.97 -0.69
CA SER A 881 -30.51 -8.88 -0.14
C SER A 881 -30.82 -8.53 1.32
N LEU A 882 -31.99 -8.93 1.80
CA LEU A 882 -32.35 -8.74 3.21
C LEU A 882 -31.64 -9.78 4.09
N ALA A 883 -31.22 -9.37 5.29
CA ALA A 883 -30.66 -10.24 6.31
C ALA A 883 -31.55 -10.28 7.56
N PRO A 884 -31.62 -11.41 8.30
CA PRO A 884 -32.33 -11.43 9.58
C PRO A 884 -31.69 -10.43 10.56
N TYR A 885 -32.42 -9.38 10.91
CA TYR A 885 -31.96 -8.37 11.83
C TYR A 885 -33.08 -8.02 12.80
N PHE A 886 -32.85 -8.27 14.09
CA PHE A 886 -33.79 -7.96 15.15
C PHE A 886 -33.18 -6.91 16.07
N LYS A 887 -33.79 -5.73 16.11
CA LYS A 887 -33.43 -4.65 17.03
C LYS A 887 -34.46 -4.54 18.15
N HIS A 888 -34.00 -4.73 19.39
CA HIS A 888 -34.87 -4.74 20.56
C HIS A 888 -35.62 -3.41 20.72
N GLY A 889 -36.93 -3.47 20.96
CA GLY A 889 -37.80 -2.30 21.07
C GLY A 889 -38.24 -1.66 19.74
N GLU A 890 -37.57 -1.97 18.62
CA GLU A 890 -37.92 -1.42 17.30
C GLU A 890 -38.52 -2.48 16.36
N THR A 891 -38.02 -3.71 16.37
CA THR A 891 -38.49 -4.79 15.50
C THR A 891 -39.74 -5.45 16.07
N SER A 892 -40.81 -5.52 15.26
CA SER A 892 -42.04 -6.21 15.65
C SER A 892 -41.82 -7.72 15.78
N LEU A 893 -42.31 -8.31 16.88
CA LEU A 893 -42.23 -9.75 17.12
C LEU A 893 -43.01 -10.57 16.09
N SER A 894 -44.15 -10.08 15.60
CA SER A 894 -44.89 -10.77 14.53
C SER A 894 -44.11 -10.74 13.22
N ALA A 895 -43.59 -9.57 12.83
CA ALA A 895 -42.76 -9.44 11.63
C ALA A 895 -41.49 -10.31 11.70
N TRP A 896 -40.90 -10.43 12.90
CA TRP A 896 -39.78 -11.34 13.15
C TRP A 896 -40.14 -12.80 12.84
N LYS A 897 -41.22 -13.30 13.47
CA LYS A 897 -41.67 -14.68 13.34
C LYS A 897 -42.12 -15.02 11.92
N ASP A 898 -42.85 -14.12 11.29
CA ASP A 898 -43.54 -14.39 10.03
C ASP A 898 -42.65 -14.13 8.82
N THR A 899 -41.62 -13.27 8.93
CA THR A 899 -40.87 -12.81 7.76
C THR A 899 -39.36 -12.63 8.02
N ILE A 900 -38.95 -11.80 8.97
CA ILE A 900 -37.56 -11.31 9.06
C ILE A 900 -36.57 -12.45 9.37
N ARG A 901 -36.91 -13.37 10.29
CA ARG A 901 -36.03 -14.50 10.63
C ARG A 901 -35.79 -15.47 9.46
N HIS A 902 -36.66 -15.44 8.45
CA HIS A 902 -36.61 -16.30 7.28
C HIS A 902 -35.88 -15.68 6.09
N TYR A 903 -35.32 -14.48 6.23
CA TYR A 903 -34.51 -13.87 5.18
C TYR A 903 -33.29 -14.75 4.82
N PRO A 904 -32.86 -14.70 3.55
CA PRO A 904 -31.99 -15.71 2.96
C PRO A 904 -30.51 -15.55 3.35
N ALA A 905 -30.11 -14.41 3.92
CA ALA A 905 -28.73 -14.17 4.30
C ALA A 905 -28.19 -15.25 5.27
N PRO A 906 -26.89 -15.53 5.25
CA PRO A 906 -26.29 -16.55 6.10
C PRO A 906 -26.07 -16.12 7.55
N TRP A 907 -25.95 -14.81 7.79
CA TRP A 907 -25.67 -14.21 9.09
C TRP A 907 -26.83 -13.35 9.55
N ALA A 908 -27.14 -13.41 10.83
CA ALA A 908 -28.17 -12.63 11.48
C ALA A 908 -27.57 -11.68 12.53
N GLU A 909 -28.20 -10.54 12.76
CA GLU A 909 -27.85 -9.63 13.85
C GLU A 909 -29.00 -9.49 14.86
N LEU A 910 -28.67 -9.63 16.15
CA LEU A 910 -29.59 -9.39 17.27
C LEU A 910 -29.02 -8.23 18.09
N GLU A 911 -29.71 -7.09 18.11
CA GLU A 911 -29.22 -5.84 18.69
C GLU A 911 -30.03 -5.39 19.90
N THR A 912 -29.31 -4.99 20.94
CA THR A 912 -29.82 -4.19 22.07
C THR A 912 -28.91 -2.99 22.30
N GLU A 913 -29.23 -2.14 23.28
CA GLU A 913 -28.60 -0.83 23.51
C GLU A 913 -27.05 -0.83 23.51
N ASN A 914 -26.43 -1.82 24.15
CA ASN A 914 -24.99 -1.88 24.39
C ASN A 914 -24.27 -3.02 23.67
N ILE A 915 -25.01 -3.94 23.01
CA ILE A 915 -24.39 -5.10 22.35
C ILE A 915 -25.18 -5.58 21.13
N ILE A 916 -24.45 -6.01 20.11
CA ILE A 916 -24.97 -6.66 18.90
C ILE A 916 -24.34 -8.04 18.79
N LEU A 917 -25.19 -9.07 18.71
CA LEU A 917 -24.78 -10.46 18.49
C LEU A 917 -24.92 -10.79 17.02
N THR A 918 -23.82 -11.21 16.37
CA THR A 918 -23.82 -11.69 14.99
C THR A 918 -23.60 -13.18 14.97
N VAL A 919 -24.64 -13.91 14.60
CA VAL A 919 -24.71 -15.38 14.70
C VAL A 919 -25.18 -15.98 13.38
N ALA A 920 -25.01 -17.29 13.19
CA ALA A 920 -25.55 -17.95 12.00
C ALA A 920 -27.08 -17.81 11.94
N SER A 921 -27.62 -17.49 10.76
CA SER A 921 -29.07 -17.31 10.57
C SER A 921 -29.88 -18.56 10.90
N ASP A 922 -29.28 -19.74 10.75
CA ASP A 922 -29.91 -21.01 11.10
C ASP A 922 -30.23 -21.13 12.61
N ASP A 923 -29.41 -20.54 13.48
CA ASP A 923 -29.60 -20.62 14.94
C ASP A 923 -30.73 -19.69 15.42
N VAL A 924 -31.05 -18.63 14.67
CA VAL A 924 -32.14 -17.70 15.04
C VAL A 924 -33.45 -17.96 14.30
N ARG A 925 -33.46 -18.76 13.23
CA ARG A 925 -34.68 -19.12 12.48
C ARG A 925 -35.72 -19.83 13.34
N GLY A 926 -35.27 -20.61 14.33
CA GLY A 926 -36.14 -21.27 15.32
C GLY A 926 -36.47 -20.41 16.54
N MET A 927 -35.88 -19.21 16.65
CA MET A 927 -36.05 -18.34 17.82
C MET A 927 -37.30 -17.48 17.67
N ASP A 928 -38.36 -17.85 18.39
CA ASP A 928 -39.63 -17.14 18.33
C ASP A 928 -39.58 -15.74 18.93
N ASN A 929 -38.85 -15.55 20.03
CA ASN A 929 -38.77 -14.28 20.75
C ASN A 929 -37.33 -13.96 21.19
N PRO A 930 -36.56 -13.21 20.38
CA PRO A 930 -35.22 -12.75 20.75
C PRO A 930 -35.22 -11.77 21.93
N GLY A 931 -36.37 -11.20 22.30
CA GLY A 931 -36.47 -10.17 23.35
C GLY A 931 -36.03 -10.65 24.73
N VAL A 932 -36.23 -11.93 25.07
CA VAL A 932 -35.77 -12.47 26.37
C VAL A 932 -34.24 -12.49 26.42
N LEU A 933 -33.60 -13.01 25.37
CA LEU A 933 -32.15 -13.03 25.22
C LEU A 933 -31.56 -11.61 25.29
N LEU A 934 -32.10 -10.68 24.51
CA LEU A 934 -31.59 -9.32 24.42
C LEU A 934 -31.80 -8.50 25.71
N ASN A 935 -32.85 -8.81 26.49
CA ASN A 935 -33.01 -8.23 27.83
C ASN A 935 -32.00 -8.78 28.83
N THR A 936 -31.67 -10.08 28.76
CA THR A 936 -30.59 -10.65 29.59
C THR A 936 -29.26 -10.00 29.25
N TRP A 937 -28.93 -9.88 27.96
CA TRP A 937 -27.73 -9.18 27.51
C TRP A 937 -27.67 -7.71 27.90
N ALA A 938 -28.78 -6.97 27.80
CA ALA A 938 -28.84 -5.58 28.26
C ALA A 938 -28.50 -5.45 29.76
N GLN A 939 -29.04 -6.34 30.59
CA GLN A 939 -28.73 -6.36 32.03
C GLN A 939 -27.25 -6.68 32.28
N MET A 940 -26.69 -7.68 31.59
CA MET A 940 -25.28 -8.03 31.71
C MET A 940 -24.37 -6.87 31.28
N MET A 941 -24.68 -6.19 30.17
CA MET A 941 -23.90 -5.04 29.71
C MET A 941 -23.98 -3.84 30.66
N ARG A 942 -25.12 -3.59 31.30
CA ARG A 942 -25.23 -2.57 32.37
C ARG A 942 -24.38 -2.93 33.59
N ALA A 943 -24.29 -4.21 33.94
CA ALA A 943 -23.40 -4.66 35.00
C ALA A 943 -21.92 -4.51 34.60
N VAL A 944 -21.57 -4.81 33.34
CA VAL A 944 -20.22 -4.53 32.80
C VAL A 944 -19.88 -3.05 32.90
N ALA A 945 -20.81 -2.16 32.50
CA ALA A 945 -20.68 -0.71 32.61
C ALA A 945 -20.47 -0.26 34.07
N LYS A 946 -21.30 -0.81 34.97
CA LYS A 946 -21.28 -0.49 36.40
C LYS A 946 -19.94 -0.86 37.02
N LEU A 947 -19.45 -2.09 36.79
CA LEU A 947 -18.16 -2.50 37.31
C LEU A 947 -17.03 -1.64 36.74
N ALA A 948 -17.06 -1.35 35.44
CA ALA A 948 -16.07 -0.48 34.82
C ALA A 948 -16.19 1.01 35.24
N ALA A 949 -17.20 1.37 36.04
CA ALA A 949 -17.48 2.74 36.48
C ALA A 949 -17.60 3.75 35.32
N ILE A 950 -18.26 3.33 34.23
CA ILE A 950 -18.55 4.16 33.05
C ILE A 950 -20.06 4.40 32.93
N PRO A 951 -20.51 5.34 32.07
CA PRO A 951 -21.93 5.55 31.83
C PRO A 951 -22.67 4.25 31.46
N PRO A 952 -23.93 4.04 31.91
CA PRO A 952 -24.67 2.81 31.65
C PRO A 952 -24.89 2.50 30.17
N LEU A 953 -24.89 3.53 29.33
CA LEU A 953 -24.96 3.40 27.88
C LEU A 953 -23.57 3.60 27.29
N PHE A 954 -23.14 2.64 26.48
CA PHE A 954 -21.85 2.71 25.81
C PHE A 954 -21.90 3.73 24.66
N PRO A 955 -20.79 4.41 24.33
CA PRO A 955 -20.72 5.32 23.18
C PRO A 955 -21.07 4.65 21.84
N ARG A 956 -20.86 3.33 21.77
CA ARG A 956 -21.27 2.44 20.68
C ARG A 956 -21.64 1.08 21.27
N PRO A 957 -22.58 0.33 20.68
CA PRO A 957 -22.77 -1.07 21.06
C PRO A 957 -21.50 -1.88 20.79
N GLU A 958 -21.10 -2.71 21.75
CA GLU A 958 -20.10 -3.77 21.54
C GLU A 958 -20.63 -4.82 20.58
N ARG A 959 -19.75 -5.66 20.02
CA ARG A 959 -20.12 -6.67 19.04
C ARG A 959 -19.51 -8.02 19.39
N ILE A 960 -20.29 -9.07 19.28
CA ILE A 960 -19.80 -10.46 19.28
C ILE A 960 -20.12 -11.06 17.93
N VAL A 961 -19.11 -11.58 17.23
CA VAL A 961 -19.24 -12.19 15.92
C VAL A 961 -18.74 -13.63 15.99
N GLU A 962 -19.61 -14.57 15.65
CA GLU A 962 -19.21 -15.97 15.51
C GLU A 962 -18.45 -16.18 14.19
N ASP A 963 -17.43 -17.03 14.22
CA ASP A 963 -16.67 -17.49 13.06
C ASP A 963 -16.38 -18.99 13.19
N VAL A 964 -16.33 -19.68 12.06
CA VAL A 964 -15.93 -21.09 12.01
C VAL A 964 -14.44 -21.25 12.37
N GLN A 965 -13.66 -20.20 12.14
CA GLN A 965 -12.25 -20.14 12.49
C GLN A 965 -11.83 -18.73 12.87
N ILE A 966 -11.33 -18.58 14.08
CA ILE A 966 -10.73 -17.35 14.58
C ILE A 966 -9.20 -17.47 14.63
N SER A 967 -8.53 -16.33 14.71
CA SER A 967 -7.07 -16.19 14.65
C SER A 967 -6.37 -16.64 15.92
N ALA A 968 -7.06 -16.60 17.07
CA ALA A 968 -6.52 -16.99 18.36
C ALA A 968 -7.60 -17.53 19.31
N GLY A 969 -7.23 -18.55 20.10
CA GLY A 969 -8.04 -19.02 21.23
C GLY A 969 -9.40 -19.62 20.87
N TRP A 970 -10.29 -19.61 21.85
CA TRP A 970 -11.71 -20.01 21.72
C TRP A 970 -12.62 -18.82 21.42
N MET A 971 -12.28 -17.68 22.03
CA MET A 971 -12.77 -16.35 21.73
C MET A 971 -11.57 -15.40 21.88
N HIS A 972 -11.64 -14.21 21.29
CA HIS A 972 -10.71 -13.12 21.62
C HIS A 972 -11.36 -11.75 21.55
N SER A 973 -10.88 -10.85 22.40
CA SER A 973 -11.34 -9.48 22.52
C SER A 973 -11.02 -8.63 21.29
N GLY A 974 -11.74 -7.51 21.17
CA GLY A 974 -11.68 -6.63 20.01
C GLY A 974 -13.00 -5.94 19.74
N TYR A 975 -13.08 -5.28 18.59
CA TYR A 975 -14.33 -4.79 18.02
C TYR A 975 -14.42 -5.23 16.55
N PRO A 976 -15.09 -6.36 16.27
CA PRO A 976 -15.85 -7.19 17.21
C PRO A 976 -14.99 -8.08 18.12
N ILE A 977 -15.60 -8.61 19.19
CA ILE A 977 -15.17 -9.84 19.84
C ILE A 977 -15.43 -10.98 18.86
N MET A 978 -14.42 -11.79 18.58
CA MET A 978 -14.54 -12.95 17.70
C MET A 978 -14.73 -14.20 18.54
N ALA A 979 -15.71 -15.01 18.18
CA ALA A 979 -16.08 -16.23 18.89
C ALA A 979 -16.05 -17.43 17.94
N ASN A 980 -15.58 -18.59 18.39
CA ASN A 980 -15.83 -19.81 17.64
C ASN A 980 -17.35 -20.08 17.55
N VAL A 981 -17.88 -20.50 16.40
CA VAL A 981 -19.31 -20.89 16.24
C VAL A 981 -19.77 -21.93 17.25
N ALA A 982 -18.88 -22.78 17.76
CA ALA A 982 -19.23 -23.75 18.80
C ALA A 982 -19.50 -23.10 20.19
N ALA A 983 -19.18 -21.81 20.37
CA ALA A 983 -19.54 -21.01 21.54
C ALA A 983 -20.98 -20.47 21.48
N SER A 984 -21.74 -20.73 20.40
CA SER A 984 -23.05 -20.11 20.18
C SER A 984 -24.05 -20.34 21.32
N GLU A 985 -24.05 -21.51 21.96
CA GLU A 985 -24.90 -21.76 23.12
C GLU A 985 -24.59 -20.84 24.31
N GLU A 986 -23.32 -20.46 24.51
CA GLU A 986 -22.92 -19.54 25.59
C GLU A 986 -23.34 -18.08 25.31
N ILE A 987 -23.68 -17.79 24.04
CA ILE A 987 -24.06 -16.47 23.55
C ILE A 987 -25.58 -16.33 23.39
N THR A 988 -26.28 -17.40 23.00
CA THR A 988 -27.69 -17.35 22.57
C THR A 988 -28.66 -18.14 23.45
N ASP A 989 -28.19 -19.11 24.24
CA ASP A 989 -29.06 -19.93 25.10
C ASP A 989 -29.22 -19.33 26.50
N VAL A 990 -30.32 -18.60 26.71
CA VAL A 990 -30.67 -17.99 27.99
C VAL A 990 -30.80 -19.02 29.11
N GLN A 991 -31.35 -20.20 28.83
CA GLN A 991 -31.53 -21.24 29.85
C GLN A 991 -30.18 -21.76 30.32
N ARG A 992 -29.22 -21.93 29.39
CA ARG A 992 -27.85 -22.27 29.72
C ARG A 992 -27.20 -21.18 30.58
N MET A 993 -27.36 -19.90 30.23
CA MET A 993 -26.79 -18.78 31.00
C MET A 993 -27.27 -18.81 32.47
N TYR A 994 -28.58 -18.99 32.70
CA TYR A 994 -29.14 -19.05 34.06
C TYR A 994 -28.94 -20.39 34.79
N THR A 995 -28.27 -21.37 34.17
CA THR A 995 -27.99 -22.67 34.83
C THR A 995 -26.50 -22.92 35.04
N LYS A 996 -25.65 -22.47 34.11
CA LYS A 996 -24.20 -22.67 34.13
C LYS A 996 -23.39 -21.38 34.18
N GLY A 997 -24.02 -20.24 33.95
CA GLY A 997 -23.34 -18.97 33.73
C GLY A 997 -22.89 -18.77 32.28
N THR A 998 -22.32 -17.60 32.02
CA THR A 998 -21.66 -17.26 30.74
C THR A 998 -20.31 -16.60 31.03
N TRP A 999 -19.23 -17.33 30.78
CA TRP A 999 -17.88 -16.93 31.18
C TRP A 999 -17.09 -16.34 30.02
N GLY A 1000 -16.96 -17.07 28.91
CA GLY A 1000 -16.14 -16.68 27.75
C GLY A 1000 -16.53 -15.32 27.16
N PRO A 1001 -17.80 -15.09 26.78
CA PRO A 1001 -18.22 -13.80 26.24
C PRO A 1001 -17.99 -12.62 27.18
N ILE A 1002 -18.19 -12.80 28.49
CA ILE A 1002 -17.98 -11.75 29.49
C ILE A 1002 -16.49 -11.52 29.75
N HIS A 1003 -15.67 -12.56 29.68
CA HIS A 1003 -14.21 -12.48 29.79
C HIS A 1003 -13.63 -11.57 28.70
N GLU A 1004 -14.05 -11.75 27.45
CA GLU A 1004 -13.64 -10.90 26.34
C GLU A 1004 -14.14 -9.45 26.47
N LEU A 1005 -15.38 -9.26 26.96
CA LEU A 1005 -15.87 -7.93 27.29
C LEU A 1005 -15.07 -7.28 28.42
N GLY A 1006 -14.60 -8.07 29.39
CA GLY A 1006 -13.70 -7.65 30.46
C GLY A 1006 -12.36 -7.15 29.92
N HIS A 1007 -11.78 -7.82 28.92
CA HIS A 1007 -10.61 -7.30 28.22
C HIS A 1007 -10.86 -5.92 27.59
N ASN A 1008 -12.03 -5.70 26.96
CA ASN A 1008 -12.40 -4.38 26.43
C ASN A 1008 -12.50 -3.29 27.52
N GLN A 1009 -12.71 -3.67 28.79
CA GLN A 1009 -12.77 -2.74 29.93
C GLN A 1009 -11.43 -2.52 30.66
N GLN A 1010 -10.42 -3.38 30.45
CA GLN A 1010 -9.10 -3.21 31.05
C GLN A 1010 -8.47 -1.88 30.63
N LYS A 1011 -7.72 -1.25 31.54
CA LYS A 1011 -6.97 -0.02 31.28
C LYS A 1011 -5.54 -0.17 31.75
N GLY A 1012 -4.60 0.33 30.94
CA GLY A 1012 -3.17 0.26 31.24
C GLY A 1012 -2.76 0.87 32.58
N GLY A 1013 -3.60 1.69 33.21
CA GLY A 1013 -3.35 2.28 34.52
C GLY A 1013 -3.34 1.29 35.69
N TRP A 1014 -4.14 0.23 35.62
CA TRP A 1014 -4.24 -0.81 36.66
C TRP A 1014 -3.88 -2.21 36.16
N GLU A 1015 -3.46 -2.33 34.90
CA GLU A 1015 -2.87 -3.56 34.37
C GLU A 1015 -1.36 -3.64 34.65
N PHE A 1016 -0.90 -4.84 35.00
CA PHE A 1016 0.50 -5.21 35.24
C PHE A 1016 0.94 -6.35 34.28
N PRO A 1017 1.08 -6.09 32.96
CA PRO A 1017 1.47 -7.11 32.00
C PRO A 1017 2.87 -7.68 32.29
N PRO A 1018 3.12 -8.98 31.99
CA PRO A 1018 2.19 -9.93 31.37
C PRO A 1018 1.22 -10.61 32.36
N HIS A 1019 1.32 -10.32 33.66
CA HIS A 1019 0.72 -11.14 34.70
C HIS A 1019 -0.80 -11.01 34.82
N THR A 1020 -1.33 -9.78 34.75
CA THR A 1020 -2.75 -9.52 35.01
C THR A 1020 -3.63 -9.54 33.77
N THR A 1021 -3.03 -9.54 32.57
CA THR A 1021 -3.77 -9.38 31.31
C THR A 1021 -4.92 -10.38 31.19
N GLU A 1022 -4.67 -11.65 31.51
CA GLU A 1022 -5.67 -12.73 31.48
C GLU A 1022 -6.38 -12.95 32.84
N ALA A 1023 -6.07 -12.12 33.84
CA ALA A 1023 -6.56 -12.27 35.20
C ALA A 1023 -7.68 -11.28 35.51
N THR A 1024 -7.39 -9.97 35.44
CA THR A 1024 -8.32 -8.91 35.86
C THR A 1024 -9.54 -8.78 34.96
N CYS A 1025 -9.46 -9.18 33.67
CA CYS A 1025 -10.62 -9.30 32.79
C CYS A 1025 -11.71 -10.23 33.38
N ASN A 1026 -11.33 -11.26 34.15
CA ASN A 1026 -12.27 -12.17 34.80
C ASN A 1026 -13.07 -11.53 35.95
N LEU A 1027 -12.70 -10.34 36.45
CA LEU A 1027 -13.51 -9.64 37.45
C LEU A 1027 -14.91 -9.36 36.91
N TRP A 1028 -15.03 -9.04 35.62
CA TRP A 1028 -16.31 -8.87 34.95
C TRP A 1028 -17.07 -10.20 34.84
N SER A 1029 -16.39 -11.29 34.50
CA SER A 1029 -17.03 -12.62 34.44
C SER A 1029 -17.61 -13.03 35.79
N VAL A 1030 -16.86 -12.85 36.88
CA VAL A 1030 -17.38 -13.12 38.24
C VAL A 1030 -18.55 -12.19 38.56
N TYR A 1031 -18.38 -10.88 38.35
CA TYR A 1031 -19.38 -9.88 38.69
C TYR A 1031 -20.72 -10.12 37.99
N VAL A 1032 -20.71 -10.34 36.67
CA VAL A 1032 -21.94 -10.55 35.89
C VAL A 1032 -22.63 -11.84 36.30
N ASN A 1033 -21.88 -12.93 36.47
CA ASN A 1033 -22.48 -14.21 36.85
C ASN A 1033 -23.12 -14.13 38.24
N GLU A 1034 -22.47 -13.50 39.22
CA GLU A 1034 -23.01 -13.39 40.58
C GLU A 1034 -24.15 -12.38 40.68
N THR A 1035 -24.04 -11.22 40.04
CA THR A 1035 -24.97 -10.09 40.29
C THR A 1035 -26.14 -10.03 39.32
N VAL A 1036 -26.01 -10.59 38.12
CA VAL A 1036 -27.07 -10.59 37.09
C VAL A 1036 -27.68 -11.96 36.91
N LEU A 1037 -26.85 -13.00 36.78
CA LEU A 1037 -27.31 -14.37 36.54
C LEU A 1037 -27.60 -15.14 37.84
N ASN A 1038 -27.19 -14.60 38.99
CA ASN A 1038 -27.30 -15.23 40.30
C ASN A 1038 -26.65 -16.64 40.33
N ILE A 1039 -25.51 -16.77 39.64
CA ILE A 1039 -24.70 -17.99 39.56
C ILE A 1039 -23.45 -17.81 40.43
N PRO A 1040 -23.27 -18.63 41.48
CA PRO A 1040 -22.05 -18.68 42.25
C PRO A 1040 -20.82 -18.97 41.39
N ARG A 1041 -19.68 -18.32 41.69
CA ARG A 1041 -18.45 -18.43 40.90
C ARG A 1041 -17.93 -19.87 40.72
N GLU A 1042 -18.14 -20.73 41.71
CA GLU A 1042 -17.76 -22.14 41.69
C GLU A 1042 -18.58 -23.00 40.72
N ILE A 1043 -19.77 -22.52 40.34
CA ILE A 1043 -20.61 -23.09 39.27
C ILE A 1043 -20.22 -22.47 37.93
N ALA A 1044 -19.98 -21.15 37.91
CA ALA A 1044 -19.65 -20.41 36.69
C ALA A 1044 -18.31 -20.85 36.06
N HIS A 1045 -17.31 -21.23 36.87
CA HIS A 1045 -16.03 -21.69 36.36
C HIS A 1045 -15.33 -22.73 37.27
N PRO A 1046 -14.80 -23.85 36.73
CA PRO A 1046 -14.21 -24.93 37.54
C PRO A 1046 -12.97 -24.51 38.33
N GLU A 1047 -12.19 -23.55 37.82
CA GLU A 1047 -11.02 -23.00 38.52
C GLU A 1047 -11.38 -22.17 39.75
N LEU A 1048 -12.66 -21.79 39.91
CA LEU A 1048 -13.12 -21.03 41.08
C LEU A 1048 -13.79 -21.89 42.16
N LYS A 1049 -13.73 -23.22 42.02
CA LYS A 1049 -14.13 -24.13 43.09
C LYS A 1049 -13.29 -23.89 44.35
N PRO A 1050 -13.88 -23.89 45.57
CA PRO A 1050 -13.17 -23.58 46.80
C PRO A 1050 -11.88 -24.38 47.01
N ASP A 1051 -11.90 -25.69 46.73
CA ASP A 1051 -10.72 -26.55 46.90
C ASP A 1051 -9.61 -26.26 45.89
N SER A 1052 -9.97 -25.92 44.64
CA SER A 1052 -9.00 -25.53 43.61
C SER A 1052 -8.29 -24.24 44.00
N ARG A 1053 -9.04 -23.24 44.47
CA ARG A 1053 -8.51 -21.93 44.89
C ARG A 1053 -7.60 -22.06 46.10
N LYS A 1054 -8.05 -22.76 47.16
CA LYS A 1054 -7.23 -23.04 48.35
C LYS A 1054 -5.91 -23.72 48.00
N ARG A 1055 -5.96 -24.76 47.16
CA ARG A 1055 -4.74 -25.45 46.70
C ARG A 1055 -3.82 -24.50 45.95
N ARG A 1056 -4.36 -23.70 45.03
CA ARG A 1056 -3.58 -22.74 44.21
C ARG A 1056 -2.86 -21.71 45.06
N VAL A 1057 -3.55 -21.11 46.03
CA VAL A 1057 -2.98 -20.13 46.98
C VAL A 1057 -1.84 -20.79 47.77
N LYS A 1058 -2.10 -21.95 48.36
CA LYS A 1058 -1.11 -22.72 49.12
C LYS A 1058 0.13 -23.07 48.31
N ASP A 1059 -0.06 -23.63 47.12
CA ASP A 1059 1.04 -24.05 46.25
C ASP A 1059 1.90 -22.85 45.82
N TYR A 1060 1.28 -21.70 45.53
CA TYR A 1060 1.99 -20.47 45.19
C TYR A 1060 2.84 -19.94 46.34
N ILE A 1061 2.28 -19.91 47.56
CA ILE A 1061 3.01 -19.49 48.77
C ILE A 1061 4.16 -20.45 49.07
N GLN A 1062 3.93 -21.77 48.97
CA GLN A 1062 4.98 -22.78 49.15
C GLN A 1062 6.08 -22.69 48.09
N GLY A 1063 5.76 -22.22 46.88
CA GLY A 1063 6.72 -21.88 45.83
C GLY A 1063 7.52 -20.60 46.08
N GLY A 1064 7.27 -19.90 47.20
CA GLY A 1064 7.96 -18.67 47.59
C GLY A 1064 7.33 -17.39 47.04
N ALA A 1065 6.08 -17.44 46.57
CA ALA A 1065 5.31 -16.28 46.11
C ALA A 1065 6.06 -15.40 45.10
N GLN A 1066 6.63 -16.00 44.06
CA GLN A 1066 7.40 -15.27 43.05
C GLN A 1066 6.48 -14.71 41.96
N LEU A 1067 6.64 -13.43 41.59
CA LEU A 1067 5.79 -12.80 40.56
C LEU A 1067 5.86 -13.49 39.20
N LYS A 1068 6.98 -14.11 38.84
CA LYS A 1068 7.11 -14.86 37.58
C LYS A 1068 6.07 -15.99 37.45
N ASP A 1069 5.60 -16.54 38.58
CA ASP A 1069 4.63 -17.63 38.65
C ASP A 1069 3.18 -17.11 38.83
N PHE A 1070 3.00 -15.79 38.89
CA PHE A 1070 1.71 -15.10 39.02
C PHE A 1070 1.00 -15.05 37.65
N THR A 1071 0.26 -16.11 37.34
CA THR A 1071 -0.41 -16.35 36.04
C THR A 1071 -1.92 -16.47 36.20
N VAL A 1072 -2.69 -15.97 35.22
CA VAL A 1072 -4.16 -16.09 35.05
C VAL A 1072 -4.95 -16.20 36.38
N TRP A 1073 -5.16 -17.43 36.87
CA TRP A 1073 -5.98 -17.72 38.04
C TRP A 1073 -5.28 -17.38 39.35
N THR A 1074 -3.98 -17.64 39.47
CA THR A 1074 -3.19 -17.23 40.65
C THR A 1074 -3.15 -15.72 40.75
N ALA A 1075 -3.03 -15.05 39.60
CA ALA A 1075 -3.04 -13.60 39.53
C ALA A 1075 -4.40 -12.98 39.90
N LEU A 1076 -5.51 -13.70 39.67
CA LEU A 1076 -6.86 -13.27 40.00
C LEU A 1076 -7.18 -13.41 41.50
N GLU A 1077 -6.58 -14.37 42.21
CA GLU A 1077 -6.88 -14.64 43.64
C GLU A 1077 -6.82 -13.43 44.56
N PRO A 1078 -5.76 -12.59 44.57
CA PRO A 1078 -5.73 -11.45 45.47
C PRO A 1078 -6.88 -10.48 45.22
N TYR A 1079 -7.35 -10.37 43.98
CA TYR A 1079 -8.52 -9.54 43.68
C TYR A 1079 -9.81 -10.17 44.19
N LEU A 1080 -9.97 -11.49 44.05
CA LEU A 1080 -11.15 -12.18 44.59
C LEU A 1080 -11.18 -12.15 46.12
N GLN A 1081 -10.04 -12.28 46.80
CA GLN A 1081 -9.94 -12.18 48.26
C GLN A 1081 -10.32 -10.78 48.76
N LEU A 1082 -9.87 -9.72 48.06
CA LEU A 1082 -10.29 -8.34 48.37
C LEU A 1082 -11.79 -8.16 48.11
N GLN A 1083 -12.32 -8.72 47.03
CA GLN A 1083 -13.75 -8.67 46.72
C GLN A 1083 -14.59 -9.43 47.77
N GLU A 1084 -14.13 -10.58 48.25
CA GLU A 1084 -14.82 -11.36 49.30
C GLU A 1084 -14.83 -10.62 50.64
N ALA A 1085 -13.75 -9.90 50.95
CA ALA A 1085 -13.61 -9.17 52.20
C ALA A 1085 -14.35 -7.83 52.22
N PHE A 1086 -14.36 -7.10 51.10
CA PHE A 1086 -14.81 -5.70 51.04
C PHE A 1086 -15.96 -5.44 50.06
N GLY A 1087 -16.36 -6.43 49.27
CA GLY A 1087 -17.41 -6.32 48.26
C GLY A 1087 -16.95 -5.67 46.95
N TRP A 1088 -17.92 -5.40 46.06
CA TRP A 1088 -17.67 -4.85 44.71
C TRP A 1088 -17.60 -3.32 44.66
N GLU A 1089 -18.19 -2.60 45.61
CA GLU A 1089 -18.21 -1.13 45.60
C GLU A 1089 -16.80 -0.50 45.67
N PRO A 1090 -15.83 -1.01 46.47
CA PRO A 1090 -14.45 -0.52 46.41
C PRO A 1090 -13.81 -0.61 45.02
N TYR A 1091 -14.09 -1.69 44.26
CA TYR A 1091 -13.59 -1.82 42.89
C TYR A 1091 -14.15 -0.73 41.97
N ILE A 1092 -15.46 -0.48 42.04
CA ILE A 1092 -16.13 0.53 41.22
C ILE A 1092 -15.54 1.92 41.52
N HIS A 1093 -15.39 2.28 42.79
CA HIS A 1093 -14.81 3.57 43.18
C HIS A 1093 -13.35 3.71 42.75
N ILE A 1094 -12.56 2.64 42.88
CA ILE A 1094 -11.16 2.64 42.45
C ILE A 1094 -11.05 2.78 40.94
N PHE A 1095 -11.85 2.03 40.15
CA PHE A 1095 -11.85 2.18 38.70
C PHE A 1095 -12.29 3.57 38.26
N ALA A 1096 -13.29 4.17 38.92
CA ALA A 1096 -13.68 5.57 38.69
C ALA A 1096 -12.52 6.53 38.98
N LYS A 1097 -11.83 6.32 40.10
CA LYS A 1097 -10.67 7.13 40.52
C LYS A 1097 -9.54 7.04 39.50
N TYR A 1098 -9.16 5.85 39.07
CA TYR A 1098 -8.09 5.66 38.09
C TYR A 1098 -8.42 6.29 36.73
N GLN A 1099 -9.69 6.31 36.32
CA GLN A 1099 -10.12 7.01 35.11
C GLN A 1099 -9.98 8.54 35.21
N ALA A 1100 -9.98 9.10 36.43
CA ALA A 1100 -9.78 10.53 36.68
C ALA A 1100 -8.31 10.92 36.91
N ILE A 1101 -7.40 9.97 37.15
CA ILE A 1101 -5.98 10.26 37.39
C ILE A 1101 -5.31 10.66 36.06
N THR A 1102 -4.68 11.83 36.06
CA THR A 1102 -4.01 12.39 34.87
C THR A 1102 -2.59 11.87 34.67
N HIS A 1103 -1.95 11.33 35.71
CA HIS A 1103 -0.60 10.79 35.64
C HIS A 1103 -0.49 9.47 36.40
N ILE A 1104 -0.34 8.38 35.66
CA ILE A 1104 -0.14 7.03 36.20
C ILE A 1104 1.27 6.57 35.81
N PRO A 1105 2.05 5.97 36.73
CA PRO A 1105 3.36 5.43 36.41
C PRO A 1105 3.29 4.41 35.28
N THR A 1106 4.34 4.33 34.46
CA THR A 1106 4.40 3.37 33.35
C THR A 1106 4.95 2.01 33.75
N ASP A 1107 5.79 1.95 34.80
CA ASP A 1107 6.38 0.69 35.29
C ASP A 1107 5.46 -0.05 36.28
N ASN A 1108 5.50 -1.38 36.25
CA ASN A 1108 4.59 -2.22 37.06
C ASN A 1108 4.82 -2.06 38.57
N SER A 1109 6.07 -1.86 39.02
CA SER A 1109 6.38 -1.75 40.45
C SER A 1109 5.69 -0.53 41.06
N SER A 1110 5.82 0.62 40.42
CA SER A 1110 5.16 1.85 40.84
C SER A 1110 3.64 1.74 40.79
N LYS A 1111 3.08 1.08 39.75
CA LYS A 1111 1.63 0.87 39.66
C LYS A 1111 1.09 -0.04 40.76
N MET A 1112 1.79 -1.12 41.10
CA MET A 1112 1.42 -2.03 42.20
C MET A 1112 1.38 -1.30 43.55
N ASN A 1113 2.36 -0.42 43.80
CA ASN A 1113 2.38 0.45 44.98
C ASN A 1113 1.22 1.45 44.98
N LEU A 1114 0.93 2.08 43.84
CA LEU A 1114 -0.20 3.01 43.70
C LEU A 1114 -1.56 2.30 43.94
N TRP A 1115 -1.72 1.10 43.39
CA TRP A 1115 -2.89 0.24 43.61
C TRP A 1115 -3.06 -0.07 45.10
N THR A 1116 -1.99 -0.51 45.76
CA THR A 1116 -1.98 -0.85 47.19
C THR A 1116 -2.36 0.36 48.04
N ARG A 1117 -1.81 1.54 47.73
CA ARG A 1117 -2.15 2.80 48.41
C ARG A 1117 -3.64 3.13 48.24
N HIS A 1118 -4.13 3.16 47.00
CA HIS A 1118 -5.50 3.56 46.73
C HIS A 1118 -6.53 2.58 47.28
N PHE A 1119 -6.27 1.27 47.20
CA PHE A 1119 -7.17 0.28 47.78
C PHE A 1119 -7.19 0.36 49.30
N SER A 1120 -6.03 0.52 49.94
CA SER A 1120 -5.94 0.70 51.41
C SER A 1120 -6.72 1.94 51.89
N GLN A 1121 -6.63 3.04 51.13
CA GLN A 1121 -7.40 4.26 51.38
C GLN A 1121 -8.92 4.02 51.26
N GLU A 1122 -9.33 3.32 50.19
CA GLU A 1122 -10.75 3.05 49.92
C GLU A 1122 -11.40 2.21 51.03
N VAL A 1123 -10.72 1.15 51.48
CA VAL A 1123 -11.28 0.26 52.52
C VAL A 1123 -10.91 0.68 53.94
N SER A 1124 -10.14 1.76 54.11
CA SER A 1124 -9.65 2.26 55.41
C SER A 1124 -8.91 1.19 56.23
N LYS A 1125 -8.11 0.34 55.58
CA LYS A 1125 -7.29 -0.72 56.19
C LYS A 1125 -5.89 -0.72 55.60
N ASN A 1126 -4.90 -1.11 56.39
CA ASN A 1126 -3.55 -1.32 55.88
C ASN A 1126 -3.47 -2.67 55.13
N LEU A 1127 -3.48 -2.62 53.80
CA LEU A 1127 -3.34 -3.80 52.92
C LEU A 1127 -1.88 -4.09 52.51
N GLY A 1128 -0.90 -3.31 52.99
CA GLY A 1128 0.52 -3.51 52.69
C GLY A 1128 1.01 -4.94 52.97
N PRO A 1129 0.73 -5.52 54.17
CA PRO A 1129 1.10 -6.90 54.47
C PRO A 1129 0.50 -7.94 53.52
N PHE A 1130 -0.77 -7.76 53.13
CA PHE A 1130 -1.48 -8.65 52.22
C PHE A 1130 -0.81 -8.73 50.83
N PHE A 1131 -0.54 -7.57 50.22
CA PHE A 1131 0.13 -7.54 48.91
C PHE A 1131 1.58 -8.02 48.97
N LYS A 1132 2.30 -7.77 50.08
CA LYS A 1132 3.64 -8.34 50.30
C LYS A 1132 3.59 -9.88 50.36
N ALA A 1133 2.58 -10.47 51.00
CA ALA A 1133 2.41 -11.93 51.05
C ALA A 1133 2.15 -12.54 49.66
N TRP A 1134 1.56 -11.78 48.75
CA TRP A 1134 1.39 -12.13 47.33
C TRP A 1134 2.63 -11.84 46.47
N GLY A 1135 3.76 -11.46 47.06
CA GLY A 1135 5.02 -11.24 46.35
C GLY A 1135 5.14 -9.88 45.64
N TRP A 1136 4.22 -8.94 45.89
CA TRP A 1136 4.30 -7.61 45.27
C TRP A 1136 5.46 -6.78 45.88
N PRO A 1137 6.18 -5.97 45.08
CA PRO A 1137 7.32 -5.19 45.51
C PRO A 1137 6.87 -3.90 46.22
N ILE A 1138 6.16 -4.06 47.33
CA ILE A 1138 5.64 -2.93 48.11
C ILE A 1138 6.79 -2.22 48.82
N GLU A 1139 6.99 -0.96 48.49
CA GLU A 1139 8.07 -0.14 49.01
C GLU A 1139 7.94 0.07 50.53
N GLU A 1140 9.10 0.21 51.18
CA GLU A 1140 9.15 0.34 52.64
C GLU A 1140 8.56 1.68 53.13
N ASN A 1141 8.73 2.75 52.34
CA ASN A 1141 8.09 4.04 52.59
C ASN A 1141 6.56 3.93 52.66
N LEU A 1142 5.94 3.22 51.71
CA LEU A 1142 4.50 3.01 51.62
C LEU A 1142 4.03 2.09 52.75
N THR A 1143 4.81 1.07 53.08
CA THR A 1143 4.52 0.19 54.23
C THR A 1143 4.41 0.99 55.52
N GLN A 1144 5.35 1.90 55.78
CA GLN A 1144 5.34 2.77 56.95
C GLN A 1144 4.21 3.81 56.90
N GLU A 1145 3.95 4.38 55.72
CA GLU A 1145 2.83 5.31 55.47
C GLU A 1145 1.49 4.66 55.83
N LEU A 1146 1.22 3.46 55.31
CA LEU A 1146 -0.04 2.74 55.52
C LEU A 1146 -0.19 2.26 56.97
N ALA A 1147 0.89 1.80 57.61
CA ALA A 1147 0.87 1.38 59.01
C ALA A 1147 0.58 2.53 59.99
N ARG A 1148 0.97 3.77 59.65
CA ARG A 1148 0.66 4.96 60.45
C ARG A 1148 -0.75 5.49 60.18
N SER A 1149 -1.26 5.30 58.96
CA SER A 1149 -2.49 5.93 58.49
C SER A 1149 -3.74 5.08 58.70
N PHE A 1150 -3.61 3.75 58.70
CA PHE A 1150 -4.75 2.83 58.73
C PHE A 1150 -4.54 1.68 59.73
N PRO A 1151 -5.60 1.19 60.38
CA PRO A 1151 -5.53 0.01 61.22
C PRO A 1151 -5.18 -1.25 60.39
N PRO A 1152 -4.54 -2.26 61.00
CA PRO A 1152 -4.22 -3.50 60.31
C PRO A 1152 -5.51 -4.22 59.87
N TRP A 1153 -5.45 -4.91 58.73
CA TRP A 1153 -6.49 -5.85 58.33
C TRP A 1153 -6.34 -7.14 59.15
N THR A 1154 -7.21 -7.36 60.12
CA THR A 1154 -7.15 -8.49 61.05
C THR A 1154 -7.63 -9.78 60.42
N GLU A 1155 -8.56 -9.69 59.46
CA GLU A 1155 -9.18 -10.79 58.73
C GLU A 1155 -8.42 -11.15 57.43
N ASP A 1156 -7.17 -10.69 57.30
CA ASP A 1156 -6.30 -10.98 56.15
C ASP A 1156 -6.15 -12.50 55.95
N PRO A 1157 -6.66 -13.08 54.84
CA PRO A 1157 -6.64 -14.52 54.61
C PRO A 1157 -5.22 -15.07 54.45
N MET A 1158 -4.24 -14.22 54.10
CA MET A 1158 -2.86 -14.63 53.89
C MET A 1158 -2.10 -14.87 55.20
N LYS A 1159 -2.62 -14.41 56.36
CA LYS A 1159 -2.03 -14.67 57.68
C LYS A 1159 -2.17 -16.12 58.14
N TYR A 1160 -3.17 -16.84 57.63
CA TYR A 1160 -3.45 -18.24 58.01
C TYR A 1160 -2.80 -19.26 57.06
N GLU A 1161 -2.37 -18.81 55.88
CA GLU A 1161 -1.72 -19.64 54.85
C GLU A 1161 -0.18 -19.57 54.93
N SER A 1162 0.35 -18.58 55.67
CA SER A 1162 1.79 -18.35 55.88
C SER A 1162 2.34 -18.91 57.20
N SER A 1163 1.50 -19.58 57.99
CA SER A 1163 1.84 -20.23 59.27
C SER A 1163 2.11 -21.71 59.13
#